data_AF-A0A6G9FC30-F1
#
_entry.id   AF-A0A6G9FC30-F1
#
_cell.length_a   1.000
_cell.length_b   1.000
_cell.length_c   1.000
_cell.angle_alpha   90.00
_cell.angle_beta   90.00
_cell.angle_gamma   90.00
#
_symmetry.space_group_name_H-M   'P 1'
#
loop_
_entity.id
_entity.type
_entity.pdbx_description
1 polymer ?
#
loop_
_entity_poly.entity_id
_entity_poly.type
_entity_poly.pdbx_seq_one_letter_code
_entity_poly.pdbx_strand_id
1 'polypeptide(L)'
;MAPDDLRRSIAATVIAIVGQSAQDAVPGGGGPDHQWFWASFANQASERFMPSASGIGQRPLSTVVSASLVAPVHDLADLVAGRILAEAITDLDGMARRQDDDGELLVREMFERFDLGPLWTREVPALPPPDPLPKGAGAIRRALLDRLESMETELSRLEGHIDAVMASLLDHFRPGRRARDLLRAVDPFQLEKQMTGLPGHRHAAAEMGFLGMLELLSSAPQPPEGVGSDAPQLPLIRRTAGGMRPARWSDPGVQQVVHAQDMWYSWQGRQLWHQKWKDREAIWRPVMDRAAKDLSALVEHLRRYAERERERFTERHTQLYAGHRIGTRYLLPPVNTLGDLCDQVLAKLLPGEGQANNRGAADLIKRLLEPDGWMRSPHKGTRTPEAVLAEIEDIVRQQVTEAINESEGSGAGPLLPSLQLLLETAAGDDGASQLAGSPWLDQFRSQLAGLVPEGFAPEGSGRLTALVVHPQTQDDDRAAAFLREHLGLPPDVPEFRAVDTDSITVVLLRSGMSLGDVPEVRRLMQTWAAARDDPSGEDFLAWRQRLGYRDDSLAATEADRRRILHHVLCAMWNGQVDITGAPHSPEQIRIRVQHEDAAAITLRLEAFEDNISSWAGLLRAYEQCALLDEGRIIEGACRRLMSARPKGLDTTPEAPSTLFLRLVHEVAPRQLALIRELAERFPARAHWLVPLRDFWEKTFPGALDLRFPGASRASRPTLRALEQHHARGRTQPTADAPTSDHRGT
;
A
#
# COMPACT_ATOMS: atom_id res chain seq x y z
N MET A 1 10.04 -6.47 10.87
CA MET A 1 8.86 -5.64 10.55
C MET A 1 8.92 -5.34 9.07
N ALA A 2 7.89 -5.70 8.29
CA ALA A 2 7.90 -5.39 6.86
C ALA A 2 7.75 -3.86 6.65
N PRO A 3 8.30 -3.28 5.58
CA PRO A 3 8.20 -1.83 5.32
C PRO A 3 6.76 -1.31 5.32
N ASP A 4 5.81 -2.14 4.85
CA ASP A 4 4.39 -1.78 4.78
C ASP A 4 3.71 -1.78 6.16
N ASP A 5 4.15 -2.63 7.10
CA ASP A 5 3.64 -2.65 8.47
C ASP A 5 4.02 -1.34 9.20
N LEU A 6 5.22 -0.83 8.94
CA LEU A 6 5.69 0.43 9.52
C LEU A 6 4.91 1.62 8.97
N ARG A 7 4.69 1.65 7.65
CA ARG A 7 3.86 2.69 7.00
C ARG A 7 2.42 2.67 7.53
N ARG A 8 1.83 1.48 7.71
CA ARG A 8 0.48 1.32 8.27
C ARG A 8 0.41 1.70 9.75
N SER A 9 1.40 1.34 10.56
CA SER A 9 1.49 1.75 11.96
C SER A 9 1.60 3.28 12.10
N ILE A 10 2.42 3.93 11.26
CA ILE A 10 2.52 5.40 11.20
C ILE A 10 1.18 6.01 10.76
N ALA A 11 0.58 5.51 9.68
CA ALA A 11 -0.70 6.00 9.17
C ALA A 11 -1.83 5.85 10.20
N ALA A 12 -1.92 4.70 10.88
CA ALA A 12 -2.88 4.47 11.97
C ALA A 12 -2.67 5.44 13.14
N THR A 13 -1.42 5.76 13.46
CA THR A 13 -1.09 6.76 14.49
C THR A 13 -1.56 8.15 14.05
N VAL A 14 -1.28 8.54 12.80
CA VAL A 14 -1.72 9.82 12.23
C VAL A 14 -3.24 9.91 12.13
N ILE A 15 -3.93 8.85 11.73
CA ILE A 15 -5.40 8.81 11.67
C ILE A 15 -5.99 8.93 13.08
N ALA A 16 -5.43 8.20 14.06
CA ALA A 16 -5.81 8.34 15.46
C ALA A 16 -5.56 9.74 16.02
N ILE A 17 -4.56 10.47 15.51
CA ILE A 17 -4.30 11.88 15.83
C ILE A 17 -5.33 12.80 15.18
N VAL A 18 -5.53 12.69 13.88
CA VAL A 18 -6.41 13.58 13.11
C VAL A 18 -7.87 13.40 13.52
N GLY A 19 -8.29 12.17 13.80
CA GLY A 19 -9.63 11.85 14.28
C GLY A 19 -9.99 12.57 15.59
N GLN A 20 -9.00 12.92 16.41
CA GLN A 20 -9.23 13.73 17.62
C GLN A 20 -9.56 15.18 17.26
N SER A 21 -8.82 15.80 16.33
CA SER A 21 -8.99 17.22 16.00
C SER A 21 -10.30 17.59 15.30
N ALA A 22 -11.00 16.63 14.71
CA ALA A 22 -12.23 16.87 13.94
C ALA A 22 -13.50 17.00 14.82
N GLN A 23 -13.53 16.36 16.00
CA GLN A 23 -14.65 16.48 16.96
C GLN A 23 -14.55 17.75 17.84
N ASP A 24 -13.43 18.47 17.77
CA ASP A 24 -13.10 19.64 18.61
C ASP A 24 -13.83 20.93 18.23
N ALA A 25 -14.69 20.89 17.20
CA ALA A 25 -15.45 22.04 16.73
C ALA A 25 -16.80 22.22 17.45
N VAL A 26 -17.17 21.38 18.42
CA VAL A 26 -18.44 21.51 19.18
C VAL A 26 -18.17 22.10 20.57
N PRO A 27 -18.44 23.39 20.80
CA PRO A 27 -18.23 24.03 22.10
C PRO A 27 -19.47 23.80 22.97
N GLY A 28 -19.42 22.83 23.89
CA GLY A 28 -20.51 22.65 24.86
C GLY A 28 -20.46 21.37 25.66
N GLY A 29 -19.63 21.33 26.70
CA GLY A 29 -19.62 20.21 27.65
C GLY A 29 -18.56 20.40 28.74
N GLY A 30 -18.86 21.26 29.71
CA GLY A 30 -17.97 21.51 30.85
C GLY A 30 -17.92 20.33 31.82
N GLY A 31 -16.74 19.71 31.94
CA GLY A 31 -16.31 18.82 33.02
C GLY A 31 -14.85 19.12 33.39
N PRO A 32 -14.42 18.91 34.65
CA PRO A 32 -13.20 19.50 35.20
C PRO A 32 -11.91 18.88 34.63
N ASP A 33 -10.93 19.73 34.28
CA ASP A 33 -9.48 19.48 34.22
C ASP A 33 -8.96 18.11 33.71
N HIS A 34 -9.50 17.58 32.61
CA HIS A 34 -8.83 16.50 31.88
C HIS A 34 -8.02 17.12 30.74
N GLN A 35 -6.70 17.22 30.88
CA GLN A 35 -5.80 17.52 29.76
C GLN A 35 -5.68 16.26 28.87
N TRP A 36 -5.99 16.42 27.58
CA TRP A 36 -6.24 15.37 26.60
C TRP A 36 -4.96 14.59 26.26
N PHE A 37 -5.00 13.38 25.69
CA PHE A 37 -3.78 12.63 25.32
C PHE A 37 -2.70 13.48 24.61
N TRP A 38 -3.06 14.19 23.54
CA TRP A 38 -2.10 15.06 22.82
C TRP A 38 -1.90 16.43 23.46
N ALA A 39 -2.91 16.99 24.13
CA ALA A 39 -2.73 18.22 24.90
C ALA A 39 -1.77 17.97 26.07
N SER A 40 -1.85 16.82 26.74
CA SER A 40 -0.93 16.30 27.74
C SER A 40 0.44 16.04 27.11
N PHE A 41 0.53 15.40 25.94
CA PHE A 41 1.81 15.25 25.23
C PHE A 41 2.46 16.61 24.93
N ALA A 42 1.73 17.55 24.34
CA ALA A 42 2.22 18.88 23.98
C ALA A 42 2.53 19.75 25.20
N ASN A 43 1.67 19.71 26.22
CA ASN A 43 1.79 20.49 27.46
C ASN A 43 2.81 19.90 28.45
N GLN A 44 3.18 18.61 28.31
CA GLN A 44 4.36 18.00 28.95
C GLN A 44 5.69 18.54 28.39
N ALA A 45 5.67 19.59 27.57
CA ALA A 45 6.87 20.32 27.15
C ALA A 45 7.80 20.64 28.34
N SER A 46 7.24 20.98 29.51
CA SER A 46 8.03 21.24 30.73
C SER A 46 8.86 20.02 31.17
N GLU A 47 8.31 18.80 31.15
CA GLU A 47 9.03 17.56 31.46
C GLU A 47 10.14 17.28 30.44
N ARG A 48 9.92 17.63 29.16
CA ARG A 48 10.90 17.43 28.10
C ARG A 48 12.12 18.34 28.23
N PHE A 49 11.92 19.54 28.77
CA PHE A 49 13.00 20.48 29.09
C PHE A 49 13.67 20.18 30.44
N MET A 50 13.15 19.23 31.24
CA MET A 50 13.82 18.86 32.47
C MET A 50 15.18 18.19 32.16
N PRO A 51 16.21 18.53 32.94
CA PRO A 51 17.49 17.84 32.86
C PRO A 51 17.34 16.34 33.09
N SER A 52 18.11 15.54 32.38
CA SER A 52 18.14 14.09 32.56
C SER A 52 18.64 13.70 33.96
N ALA A 53 18.32 12.48 34.39
CA ALA A 53 18.80 11.93 35.66
C ALA A 53 20.34 11.83 35.70
N SER A 54 20.98 11.59 34.56
CA SER A 54 22.45 11.60 34.44
C SER A 54 23.06 13.01 34.45
N GLY A 55 22.25 14.06 34.28
CA GLY A 55 22.72 15.44 34.12
C GLY A 55 23.23 15.76 32.72
N ILE A 56 23.16 14.81 31.78
CA ILE A 56 23.57 14.98 30.37
C ILE A 56 22.33 15.26 29.53
N GLY A 57 22.23 16.46 28.96
CA GLY A 57 21.08 16.86 28.14
C GLY A 57 19.75 16.88 28.89
N GLN A 58 18.67 16.85 28.10
CA GLN A 58 17.29 16.94 28.58
C GLN A 58 16.53 15.61 28.35
N ARG A 59 15.20 15.63 28.51
CA ARG A 59 14.33 14.45 28.34
C ARG A 59 13.36 14.57 27.14
N PRO A 60 13.83 14.92 25.92
CA PRO A 60 12.94 15.21 24.80
C PRO A 60 12.37 13.98 24.10
N LEU A 61 12.96 12.79 24.33
CA LEU A 61 12.67 11.62 23.52
C LEU A 61 11.32 11.02 23.87
N SER A 62 10.66 10.48 22.85
CA SER A 62 9.43 9.74 22.94
C SER A 62 9.47 8.57 21.98
N THR A 63 8.91 7.43 22.39
CA THR A 63 8.80 6.22 21.56
C THR A 63 7.33 5.84 21.46
N VAL A 64 6.90 5.48 20.25
CA VAL A 64 5.50 5.16 19.96
C VAL A 64 5.45 3.80 19.28
N VAL A 65 4.47 2.99 19.69
CA VAL A 65 4.08 1.77 19.02
C VAL A 65 2.57 1.79 18.89
N SER A 66 2.04 1.38 17.73
CA SER A 66 0.60 1.27 17.49
C SER A 66 0.20 -0.13 17.03
N ALA A 67 -0.97 -0.56 17.49
CA ALA A 67 -1.66 -1.75 17.03
C ALA A 67 -3.04 -1.35 16.48
N SER A 68 -3.47 -1.92 15.36
CA SER A 68 -4.78 -1.63 14.77
C SER A 68 -5.48 -2.91 14.35
N LEU A 69 -6.78 -3.00 14.64
CA LEU A 69 -7.71 -4.00 14.12
C LEU A 69 -8.60 -3.34 13.08
N VAL A 70 -8.56 -3.85 11.85
CA VAL A 70 -9.28 -3.29 10.70
C VAL A 70 -9.98 -4.42 9.94
N ALA A 71 -11.18 -4.16 9.42
CA ALA A 71 -11.81 -5.01 8.42
C ALA A 71 -11.35 -4.54 7.01
N PRO A 72 -10.53 -5.31 6.26
CA PRO A 72 -9.99 -4.87 4.98
C PRO A 72 -11.02 -5.09 3.85
N VAL A 73 -12.17 -4.42 3.94
CA VAL A 73 -13.30 -4.56 3.00
C VAL A 73 -12.85 -4.34 1.56
N HIS A 74 -12.06 -3.30 1.31
CA HIS A 74 -11.59 -2.97 -0.04
C HIS A 74 -10.65 -4.03 -0.61
N ASP A 75 -9.69 -4.52 0.18
CA ASP A 75 -8.77 -5.58 -0.27
C ASP A 75 -9.53 -6.89 -0.54
N LEU A 76 -10.56 -7.19 0.26
CA LEU A 76 -11.44 -8.34 0.06
C LEU A 76 -12.31 -8.16 -1.18
N ALA A 77 -12.91 -6.98 -1.38
CA ALA A 77 -13.73 -6.67 -2.53
C ALA A 77 -12.91 -6.72 -3.83
N ASP A 78 -11.68 -6.19 -3.84
CA ASP A 78 -10.73 -6.30 -4.95
C ASP A 78 -10.45 -7.77 -5.29
N LEU A 79 -10.17 -8.59 -4.28
CA LEU A 79 -9.85 -10.02 -4.46
C LEU A 79 -11.04 -10.83 -4.95
N VAL A 80 -12.25 -10.57 -4.43
CA VAL A 80 -13.49 -11.22 -4.85
C VAL A 80 -13.92 -10.77 -6.24
N ALA A 81 -13.87 -9.46 -6.53
CA ALA A 81 -14.21 -8.90 -7.83
C ALA A 81 -13.31 -9.43 -8.95
N GLY A 82 -11.99 -9.46 -8.71
CA GLY A 82 -11.04 -10.01 -9.68
C GLY A 82 -11.31 -11.48 -9.98
N ARG A 83 -11.59 -12.28 -8.95
CA ARG A 83 -11.95 -13.70 -9.11
C ARG A 83 -13.26 -13.87 -9.90
N ILE A 84 -14.32 -13.17 -9.53
CA ILE A 84 -15.61 -13.23 -10.21
C ILE A 84 -15.46 -12.83 -11.67
N LEU A 85 -14.71 -11.77 -11.97
CA LEU A 85 -14.47 -11.33 -13.35
C LEU A 85 -13.66 -12.35 -14.16
N ALA A 86 -12.62 -12.94 -13.58
CA ALA A 86 -11.83 -13.98 -14.24
C ALA A 86 -12.66 -15.25 -14.53
N GLU A 87 -13.53 -15.65 -13.59
CA GLU A 87 -14.47 -16.76 -13.76
C GLU A 87 -15.50 -16.44 -14.85
N ALA A 88 -16.08 -15.23 -14.82
CA ALA A 88 -17.02 -14.78 -15.84
C ALA A 88 -16.42 -14.77 -17.25
N ILE A 89 -15.18 -14.30 -17.40
CA ILE A 89 -14.46 -14.31 -18.68
C ILE A 89 -14.27 -15.75 -19.18
N THR A 90 -13.88 -16.66 -18.29
CA THR A 90 -13.68 -18.08 -18.63
C THR A 90 -14.99 -18.74 -19.05
N ASP A 91 -16.08 -18.45 -18.34
CA ASP A 91 -17.41 -18.94 -18.66
C ASP A 91 -17.92 -18.38 -20.00
N LEU A 92 -17.77 -17.08 -20.26
CA LEU A 92 -18.15 -16.44 -21.52
C LEU A 92 -17.38 -17.02 -22.71
N ASP A 93 -16.06 -17.20 -22.60
CA ASP A 93 -15.26 -17.85 -23.66
C ASP A 93 -15.67 -19.32 -23.87
N GLY A 94 -15.99 -20.03 -22.78
CA GLY A 94 -16.49 -21.40 -22.83
C GLY A 94 -17.87 -21.50 -23.49
N MET A 95 -18.78 -20.57 -23.20
CA MET A 95 -20.10 -20.48 -23.83
C MET A 95 -20.00 -20.14 -25.31
N ALA A 96 -19.14 -19.18 -25.70
CA ALA A 96 -18.95 -18.78 -27.09
C ALA A 96 -18.41 -19.91 -27.99
N ARG A 97 -17.75 -20.92 -27.40
CA ARG A 97 -17.23 -22.10 -28.12
C ARG A 97 -18.27 -23.20 -28.33
N ARG A 98 -19.43 -23.11 -27.69
CA ARG A 98 -20.49 -24.11 -27.86
C ARG A 98 -21.09 -23.99 -29.26
N GLN A 99 -21.29 -25.13 -29.91
CA GLN A 99 -21.86 -25.20 -31.25
C GLN A 99 -23.38 -25.19 -31.14
N ASP A 100 -23.99 -24.02 -31.26
CA ASP A 100 -25.43 -23.88 -31.36
C ASP A 100 -25.90 -24.07 -32.80
N ASP A 101 -27.10 -24.61 -32.93
CA ASP A 101 -27.71 -24.96 -34.22
C ASP A 101 -27.93 -23.77 -35.17
N ASP A 102 -27.96 -22.55 -34.63
CA ASP A 102 -28.33 -21.31 -35.32
C ASP A 102 -27.13 -20.56 -35.98
N GLY A 103 -25.94 -21.16 -36.04
CA GLY A 103 -24.73 -20.49 -36.52
C GLY A 103 -24.84 -19.84 -37.91
N GLU A 104 -25.53 -20.46 -38.87
CA GLU A 104 -25.72 -19.88 -40.21
C GLU A 104 -26.61 -18.63 -40.18
N LEU A 105 -27.65 -18.62 -39.33
CA LEU A 105 -28.54 -17.47 -39.15
C LEU A 105 -27.79 -16.29 -38.53
N LEU A 106 -26.90 -16.55 -37.57
CA LEU A 106 -26.08 -15.52 -36.93
C LEU A 106 -25.10 -14.87 -37.91
N VAL A 107 -24.44 -15.66 -38.77
CA VAL A 107 -23.56 -15.12 -39.83
C VAL A 107 -24.37 -14.32 -40.85
N ARG A 108 -25.54 -14.81 -41.26
CA ARG A 108 -26.43 -14.07 -42.15
C ARG A 108 -26.91 -12.74 -41.55
N GLU A 109 -27.30 -12.75 -40.28
CA GLU A 109 -27.69 -11.54 -39.55
C GLU A 109 -26.52 -10.53 -39.49
N MET A 110 -25.29 -11.02 -39.39
CA MET A 110 -24.10 -10.15 -39.48
C MET A 110 -23.97 -9.49 -40.85
N PHE A 111 -24.20 -10.20 -41.95
CA PHE A 111 -24.24 -9.59 -43.29
C PHE A 111 -25.29 -8.48 -43.37
N GLU A 112 -26.49 -8.69 -42.80
CA GLU A 112 -27.53 -7.64 -42.77
C GLU A 112 -27.12 -6.45 -41.89
N ARG A 113 -26.61 -6.68 -40.68
CA ARG A 113 -26.22 -5.61 -39.74
C ARG A 113 -25.00 -4.81 -40.19
N PHE A 114 -24.14 -5.38 -41.05
CA PHE A 114 -23.02 -4.68 -41.69
C PHE A 114 -23.40 -4.00 -43.02
N ASP A 115 -24.70 -3.98 -43.35
CA ASP A 115 -25.24 -3.46 -44.62
C ASP A 115 -24.72 -4.21 -45.86
N LEU A 116 -24.30 -5.47 -45.72
CA LEU A 116 -23.78 -6.35 -46.78
C LEU A 116 -24.78 -7.43 -47.23
N GLY A 117 -26.05 -7.33 -46.84
CA GLY A 117 -27.12 -8.28 -47.23
C GLY A 117 -27.16 -8.63 -48.73
N PRO A 118 -26.98 -7.67 -49.67
CA PRO A 118 -26.92 -7.97 -51.10
C PRO A 118 -25.80 -8.95 -51.50
N LEU A 119 -24.65 -8.95 -50.80
CA LEU A 119 -23.54 -9.89 -51.03
C LEU A 119 -23.86 -11.31 -50.54
N TRP A 120 -24.76 -11.45 -49.58
CA TRP A 120 -25.25 -12.76 -49.15
C TRP A 120 -26.22 -13.36 -50.17
N THR A 121 -27.19 -12.55 -50.63
CA THR A 121 -28.25 -13.00 -51.54
C THR A 121 -27.76 -13.20 -52.98
N ARG A 122 -26.84 -12.35 -53.47
CA ARG A 122 -26.26 -12.39 -54.83
C ARG A 122 -27.33 -12.59 -55.91
N GLU A 123 -28.32 -11.71 -55.91
CA GLU A 123 -29.50 -11.84 -56.76
C GLU A 123 -29.10 -11.77 -58.25
N VAL A 124 -29.58 -12.74 -59.03
CA VAL A 124 -29.43 -12.80 -60.48
C VAL A 124 -30.85 -12.85 -61.07
N PRO A 125 -31.27 -11.85 -61.86
CA PRO A 125 -32.63 -11.76 -62.39
C PRO A 125 -33.00 -12.99 -63.23
N ALA A 126 -34.12 -13.66 -62.93
CA ALA A 126 -34.56 -14.80 -63.74
C ALA A 126 -35.10 -14.35 -65.11
N LEU A 127 -34.67 -15.01 -66.18
CA LEU A 127 -35.16 -14.74 -67.53
C LEU A 127 -36.47 -15.51 -67.81
N PRO A 128 -37.57 -14.82 -68.16
CA PRO A 128 -38.82 -15.47 -68.46
C PRO A 128 -38.69 -16.41 -69.68
N PRO A 129 -39.54 -17.45 -69.77
CA PRO A 129 -39.62 -18.28 -70.98
C PRO A 129 -40.12 -17.44 -72.18
N PRO A 130 -39.77 -17.83 -73.42
CA PRO A 130 -40.21 -17.11 -74.62
C PRO A 130 -41.74 -17.18 -74.77
N ASP A 131 -42.37 -16.04 -75.07
CA ASP A 131 -43.81 -15.93 -75.33
C ASP A 131 -44.06 -15.26 -76.70
N PRO A 132 -44.71 -15.95 -77.68
CA PRO A 132 -45.25 -17.30 -77.62
C PRO A 132 -44.19 -18.41 -77.70
N LEU A 133 -44.48 -19.56 -77.09
CA LEU A 133 -43.58 -20.72 -77.10
C LEU A 133 -43.30 -21.22 -78.54
N PRO A 134 -42.03 -21.34 -78.95
CA PRO A 134 -41.64 -21.69 -80.30
C PRO A 134 -41.98 -23.15 -80.64
N LYS A 135 -42.40 -23.40 -81.89
CA LYS A 135 -42.74 -24.74 -82.42
C LYS A 135 -41.86 -25.08 -83.63
N GLY A 136 -41.25 -26.26 -83.62
CA GLY A 136 -40.38 -26.75 -84.69
C GLY A 136 -38.89 -26.42 -84.48
N ALA A 137 -38.02 -27.30 -84.99
CA ALA A 137 -36.58 -27.29 -84.68
C ALA A 137 -35.86 -25.97 -85.02
N GLY A 138 -36.21 -25.33 -86.14
CA GLY A 138 -35.62 -24.04 -86.53
C GLY A 138 -36.04 -22.87 -85.64
N ALA A 139 -37.32 -22.83 -85.23
CA ALA A 139 -37.83 -21.80 -84.34
C ALA A 139 -37.32 -21.96 -82.90
N ILE A 140 -37.19 -23.20 -82.42
CA ILE A 140 -36.60 -23.50 -81.10
C ILE A 140 -35.11 -23.13 -81.09
N ARG A 141 -34.36 -23.47 -82.15
CA ARG A 141 -32.94 -23.09 -82.25
C ARG A 141 -32.76 -21.57 -82.24
N ARG A 142 -33.60 -20.83 -82.95
CA ARG A 142 -33.58 -19.36 -82.93
C ARG A 142 -33.91 -18.82 -81.54
N ALA A 143 -34.98 -19.30 -80.90
CA ALA A 143 -35.34 -18.87 -79.55
C ALA A 143 -34.28 -19.20 -78.48
N LEU A 144 -33.53 -20.30 -78.63
CA LEU A 144 -32.40 -20.62 -77.74
C LEU A 144 -31.18 -19.72 -77.99
N LEU A 145 -30.97 -19.25 -79.22
CA LEU A 145 -29.94 -18.24 -79.54
C LEU A 145 -30.36 -16.86 -79.02
N ASP A 146 -31.61 -16.44 -79.27
CA ASP A 146 -32.17 -15.18 -78.79
C ASP A 146 -32.14 -15.13 -77.25
N ARG A 147 -32.36 -16.28 -76.58
CA ARG A 147 -32.22 -16.40 -75.11
C ARG A 147 -30.77 -16.22 -74.64
N LEU A 148 -29.79 -16.77 -75.35
CA LEU A 148 -28.37 -16.54 -75.03
C LEU A 148 -27.98 -15.07 -75.22
N GLU A 149 -28.41 -14.44 -76.31
CA GLU A 149 -28.17 -13.00 -76.54
C GLU A 149 -28.83 -12.13 -75.46
N SER A 150 -30.04 -12.52 -75.01
CA SER A 150 -30.73 -11.87 -73.89
C SER A 150 -29.98 -12.08 -72.56
N MET A 151 -29.45 -13.28 -72.31
CA MET A 151 -28.61 -13.57 -71.14
C MET A 151 -27.35 -12.70 -71.12
N GLU A 152 -26.64 -12.58 -72.23
CA GLU A 152 -25.44 -11.73 -72.35
C GLU A 152 -25.76 -10.24 -72.15
N THR A 153 -26.89 -9.77 -72.70
CA THR A 153 -27.37 -8.39 -72.51
C THR A 153 -27.72 -8.12 -71.05
N GLU A 154 -28.44 -9.04 -70.40
CA GLU A 154 -28.79 -8.90 -68.97
C GLU A 154 -27.58 -9.06 -68.06
N LEU A 155 -26.58 -9.88 -68.40
CA LEU A 155 -25.30 -9.93 -67.67
C LEU A 155 -24.56 -8.59 -67.76
N SER A 156 -24.55 -7.95 -68.93
CA SER A 156 -23.93 -6.62 -69.12
C SER A 156 -24.67 -5.54 -68.33
N ARG A 157 -26.01 -5.61 -68.28
CA ARG A 157 -26.84 -4.71 -67.47
C ARG A 157 -26.63 -4.95 -65.97
N LEU A 158 -26.57 -6.21 -65.56
CA LEU A 158 -26.30 -6.64 -64.19
C LEU A 158 -24.93 -6.13 -63.75
N GLU A 159 -23.91 -6.16 -64.61
CA GLU A 159 -22.59 -5.63 -64.30
C GLU A 159 -22.65 -4.14 -63.89
N GLY A 160 -23.32 -3.30 -64.69
CA GLY A 160 -23.49 -1.88 -64.37
C GLY A 160 -24.33 -1.64 -63.10
N HIS A 161 -25.32 -2.49 -62.84
CA HIS A 161 -26.10 -2.45 -61.62
C HIS A 161 -25.27 -2.84 -60.38
N ILE A 162 -24.48 -3.92 -60.47
CA ILE A 162 -23.57 -4.38 -59.42
C ILE A 162 -22.58 -3.26 -59.09
N ASP A 163 -22.02 -2.56 -60.09
CA ASP A 163 -21.09 -1.47 -59.83
C ASP A 163 -21.72 -0.32 -59.00
N ALA A 164 -22.98 0.04 -59.27
CA ALA A 164 -23.70 1.04 -58.50
C ALA A 164 -24.03 0.56 -57.06
N VAL A 165 -24.46 -0.71 -56.93
CA VAL A 165 -24.71 -1.32 -55.62
C VAL A 165 -23.41 -1.40 -54.80
N MET A 166 -22.31 -1.85 -55.39
CA MET A 166 -21.01 -1.95 -54.73
C MET A 166 -20.49 -0.61 -54.23
N ALA A 167 -20.66 0.47 -55.02
CA ALA A 167 -20.30 1.81 -54.58
C ALA A 167 -21.11 2.21 -53.33
N SER A 168 -22.43 1.99 -53.36
CA SER A 168 -23.31 2.29 -52.21
C SER A 168 -22.97 1.46 -50.97
N LEU A 169 -22.66 0.18 -51.13
CA LEU A 169 -22.25 -0.70 -50.03
C LEU A 169 -20.97 -0.19 -49.37
N LEU A 170 -19.95 0.15 -50.15
CA LEU A 170 -18.66 0.61 -49.62
C LEU A 170 -18.73 1.99 -48.96
N ASP A 171 -19.61 2.88 -49.43
CA ASP A 171 -19.82 4.19 -48.80
C ASP A 171 -20.30 4.05 -47.36
N HIS A 172 -21.18 3.08 -47.10
CA HIS A 172 -21.75 2.81 -45.78
C HIS A 172 -20.95 1.78 -44.96
N PHE A 173 -19.99 1.07 -45.59
CA PHE A 173 -19.20 0.05 -44.93
C PHE A 173 -18.28 0.65 -43.86
N ARG A 174 -18.72 0.52 -42.60
CA ARG A 174 -18.04 1.00 -41.40
C ARG A 174 -17.94 -0.13 -40.37
N PRO A 175 -17.13 -1.18 -40.64
CA PRO A 175 -17.10 -2.40 -39.85
C PRO A 175 -16.77 -2.15 -38.37
N GLY A 176 -15.83 -1.24 -38.08
CA GLY A 176 -15.49 -0.89 -36.70
C GLY A 176 -16.62 -0.17 -35.94
N ARG A 177 -17.55 0.52 -36.61
CA ARG A 177 -18.74 1.09 -35.94
C ARG A 177 -19.80 0.02 -35.73
N ARG A 178 -20.05 -0.82 -36.75
CA ARG A 178 -21.06 -1.89 -36.69
C ARG A 178 -20.70 -2.96 -35.66
N ALA A 179 -19.45 -3.39 -35.58
CA ALA A 179 -18.97 -4.29 -34.53
C ALA A 179 -19.20 -3.71 -33.12
N ARG A 180 -19.00 -2.41 -32.95
CA ARG A 180 -19.27 -1.70 -31.68
C ARG A 180 -20.76 -1.63 -31.33
N ASP A 181 -21.62 -1.43 -32.33
CA ASP A 181 -23.07 -1.47 -32.12
C ASP A 181 -23.54 -2.89 -31.75
N LEU A 182 -22.88 -3.93 -32.28
CA LEU A 182 -23.14 -5.34 -31.94
C LEU A 182 -22.74 -5.72 -30.52
N LEU A 183 -21.64 -5.16 -30.01
CA LEU A 183 -21.21 -5.35 -28.62
C LEU A 183 -22.24 -4.87 -27.58
N ARG A 184 -23.31 -4.20 -28.03
CA ARG A 184 -24.43 -3.84 -27.16
C ARG A 184 -25.42 -4.96 -26.90
N ALA A 185 -25.48 -5.91 -27.83
CA ALA A 185 -26.44 -7.01 -27.80
C ALA A 185 -25.76 -8.37 -27.53
N VAL A 186 -24.46 -8.47 -27.81
CA VAL A 186 -23.69 -9.72 -27.82
C VAL A 186 -22.36 -9.48 -27.10
N ASP A 187 -21.87 -10.47 -26.34
CA ASP A 187 -20.58 -10.36 -25.66
C ASP A 187 -19.38 -10.43 -26.65
N PRO A 188 -18.19 -9.90 -26.27
CA PRO A 188 -17.03 -9.84 -27.16
C PRO A 188 -16.55 -11.22 -27.66
N PHE A 189 -16.69 -12.28 -26.86
CA PHE A 189 -16.23 -13.61 -27.21
C PHE A 189 -17.14 -14.22 -28.28
N GLN A 190 -18.45 -14.12 -28.09
CA GLN A 190 -19.43 -14.58 -29.08
C GLN A 190 -19.28 -13.82 -30.40
N LEU A 191 -19.07 -12.49 -30.36
CA LEU A 191 -18.82 -11.69 -31.56
C LEU A 191 -17.53 -12.10 -32.27
N GLU A 192 -16.42 -12.34 -31.53
CA GLU A 192 -15.17 -12.82 -32.12
C GLU A 192 -15.38 -14.15 -32.86
N LYS A 193 -16.12 -15.09 -32.25
CA LYS A 193 -16.41 -16.40 -32.88
C LYS A 193 -17.30 -16.29 -34.11
N GLN A 194 -18.31 -15.44 -34.09
CA GLN A 194 -19.14 -15.19 -35.28
C GLN A 194 -18.32 -14.54 -36.41
N MET A 195 -17.36 -13.66 -36.07
CA MET A 195 -16.49 -13.01 -37.06
C MET A 195 -15.44 -13.96 -37.64
N THR A 196 -14.77 -14.74 -36.79
CA THR A 196 -13.62 -15.59 -37.17
C THR A 196 -13.97 -17.03 -37.54
N GLY A 197 -15.16 -17.49 -37.15
CA GLY A 197 -15.64 -18.85 -37.38
C GLY A 197 -15.43 -19.78 -36.19
N LEU A 198 -16.19 -20.87 -36.20
CA LEU A 198 -16.14 -21.96 -35.21
C LEU A 198 -15.69 -23.25 -35.91
N PRO A 199 -14.42 -23.65 -35.77
CA PRO A 199 -13.91 -24.87 -36.42
C PRO A 199 -14.75 -26.11 -36.08
N GLY A 200 -15.08 -26.92 -37.08
CA GLY A 200 -15.87 -28.14 -36.92
C GLY A 200 -17.37 -27.92 -36.71
N HIS A 201 -17.89 -26.71 -36.96
CA HIS A 201 -19.32 -26.44 -36.94
C HIS A 201 -20.03 -27.12 -38.13
N ARG A 202 -21.28 -27.57 -37.93
CA ARG A 202 -22.04 -28.35 -38.94
C ARG A 202 -22.35 -27.57 -40.23
N HIS A 203 -22.56 -26.26 -40.13
CA HIS A 203 -22.81 -25.35 -41.25
C HIS A 203 -21.51 -24.69 -41.71
N ALA A 204 -21.16 -24.83 -42.99
CA ALA A 204 -19.93 -24.28 -43.56
C ALA A 204 -19.77 -22.75 -43.38
N ALA A 205 -20.87 -21.99 -43.44
CA ALA A 205 -20.83 -20.54 -43.24
C ALA A 205 -20.43 -20.15 -41.82
N ALA A 206 -20.90 -20.90 -40.81
CA ALA A 206 -20.54 -20.69 -39.41
C ALA A 206 -19.15 -21.26 -39.07
N GLU A 207 -18.72 -22.31 -39.78
CA GLU A 207 -17.35 -22.83 -39.67
C GLU A 207 -16.31 -21.81 -40.14
N MET A 208 -16.56 -21.16 -41.29
CA MET A 208 -15.70 -20.10 -41.82
C MET A 208 -15.86 -18.76 -41.11
N GLY A 209 -17.03 -18.50 -40.52
CA GLY A 209 -17.38 -17.21 -39.93
C GLY A 209 -17.58 -16.10 -40.98
N PHE A 210 -17.92 -14.91 -40.51
CA PHE A 210 -18.18 -13.76 -41.38
C PHE A 210 -16.95 -13.36 -42.22
N LEU A 211 -15.75 -13.32 -41.62
CA LEU A 211 -14.52 -12.97 -42.34
C LEU A 211 -14.17 -14.02 -43.40
N GLY A 212 -14.24 -15.31 -43.06
CA GLY A 212 -14.02 -16.38 -44.01
C GLY A 212 -15.03 -16.37 -45.16
N MET A 213 -16.29 -16.01 -44.88
CA MET A 213 -17.29 -15.79 -45.93
C MET A 213 -16.96 -14.60 -46.84
N LEU A 214 -16.46 -13.48 -46.31
CA LEU A 214 -16.01 -12.35 -47.14
C LEU A 214 -14.79 -12.71 -48.01
N GLU A 215 -13.87 -13.54 -47.51
CA GLU A 215 -12.74 -14.06 -48.27
C GLU A 215 -13.17 -15.10 -49.32
N LEU A 216 -14.16 -15.93 -49.02
CA LEU A 216 -14.77 -16.83 -50.00
C LEU A 216 -15.39 -16.04 -51.16
N LEU A 217 -16.01 -14.89 -50.86
CA LEU A 217 -16.59 -14.00 -51.85
C LEU A 217 -15.56 -13.25 -52.70
N SER A 218 -14.30 -13.12 -52.25
CA SER A 218 -13.21 -12.58 -53.08
C SER A 218 -12.52 -13.64 -53.94
N SER A 219 -12.93 -14.90 -53.80
CA SER A 219 -12.48 -16.03 -54.63
C SER A 219 -13.52 -16.36 -55.70
N ALA A 220 -13.08 -16.85 -56.86
CA ALA A 220 -14.01 -17.23 -57.93
C ALA A 220 -14.88 -18.44 -57.49
N PRO A 221 -16.21 -18.40 -57.63
CA PRO A 221 -17.07 -19.52 -57.26
C PRO A 221 -16.79 -20.75 -58.13
N GLN A 222 -16.76 -21.92 -57.50
CA GLN A 222 -16.55 -23.18 -58.24
C GLN A 222 -17.68 -23.41 -59.26
N PRO A 223 -17.34 -23.80 -60.50
CA PRO A 223 -18.35 -24.10 -61.51
C PRO A 223 -19.17 -25.34 -61.11
N PRO A 224 -20.51 -25.30 -61.28
CA PRO A 224 -21.34 -26.50 -61.17
C PRO A 224 -20.89 -27.59 -62.14
N GLU A 225 -21.15 -28.86 -61.80
CA GLU A 225 -20.81 -30.00 -62.68
C GLU A 225 -21.36 -29.81 -64.10
N GLY A 226 -20.48 -29.84 -65.10
CA GLY A 226 -20.85 -29.71 -66.52
C GLY A 226 -21.02 -28.28 -67.05
N VAL A 227 -20.78 -27.24 -66.24
CA VAL A 227 -20.79 -25.83 -66.67
C VAL A 227 -19.37 -25.31 -66.83
N GLY A 228 -19.04 -24.77 -68.01
CA GLY A 228 -17.75 -24.13 -68.29
C GLY A 228 -17.83 -22.61 -68.34
N SER A 229 -16.70 -21.94 -68.54
CA SER A 229 -16.63 -20.49 -68.75
C SER A 229 -17.37 -20.05 -70.01
N ASP A 230 -17.33 -20.87 -71.07
CA ASP A 230 -17.99 -20.59 -72.34
C ASP A 230 -19.50 -20.87 -72.28
N ALA A 231 -20.27 -20.14 -73.09
CA ALA A 231 -21.70 -20.37 -73.23
C ALA A 231 -22.00 -21.81 -73.70
N PRO A 232 -23.06 -22.45 -73.18
CA PRO A 232 -23.37 -23.84 -73.51
C PRO A 232 -23.68 -24.02 -75.00
N GLN A 233 -23.01 -25.00 -75.63
CA GLN A 233 -23.20 -25.28 -77.06
C GLN A 233 -24.59 -25.85 -77.34
N LEU A 234 -25.25 -25.35 -78.38
CA LEU A 234 -26.58 -25.82 -78.78
C LEU A 234 -26.47 -27.18 -79.53
N PRO A 235 -27.01 -28.28 -79.00
CA PRO A 235 -27.06 -29.55 -79.73
C PRO A 235 -28.03 -29.47 -80.92
N LEU A 236 -27.84 -30.36 -81.90
CA LEU A 236 -28.77 -30.51 -83.02
C LEU A 236 -30.14 -31.00 -82.51
N ILE A 237 -31.14 -30.12 -82.55
CA ILE A 237 -32.52 -30.41 -82.12
C ILE A 237 -33.16 -31.38 -83.12
N ARG A 238 -33.18 -32.67 -82.78
CA ARG A 238 -33.78 -33.74 -83.62
C ARG A 238 -35.31 -33.67 -83.54
N ARG A 239 -35.98 -33.96 -84.66
CA ARG A 239 -37.44 -34.14 -84.69
C ARG A 239 -37.83 -35.35 -83.84
N THR A 240 -38.84 -35.21 -82.99
CA THR A 240 -39.37 -36.28 -82.14
C THR A 240 -40.10 -37.35 -82.99
N ALA A 241 -39.95 -38.62 -82.59
CA ALA A 241 -40.55 -39.81 -83.22
C ALA A 241 -40.33 -39.92 -84.75
N GLY A 242 -39.09 -40.19 -85.18
CA GLY A 242 -38.80 -40.58 -86.56
C GLY A 242 -39.10 -39.54 -87.64
N GLY A 243 -39.13 -38.24 -87.28
CA GLY A 243 -39.32 -37.15 -88.24
C GLY A 243 -40.77 -36.66 -88.45
N MET A 244 -41.75 -37.23 -87.74
CA MET A 244 -43.18 -36.96 -87.97
C MET A 244 -43.79 -35.86 -87.10
N ARG A 245 -43.20 -35.49 -85.95
CA ARG A 245 -43.73 -34.42 -85.08
C ARG A 245 -42.76 -33.23 -84.98
N PRO A 246 -43.27 -31.98 -85.04
CA PRO A 246 -42.44 -30.80 -84.80
C PRO A 246 -41.98 -30.80 -83.34
N ALA A 247 -40.69 -30.56 -83.12
CA ALA A 247 -40.12 -30.39 -81.78
C ALA A 247 -40.85 -29.30 -80.99
N ARG A 248 -41.03 -29.51 -79.68
CA ARG A 248 -41.70 -28.59 -78.74
C ARG A 248 -40.71 -28.09 -77.69
N TRP A 249 -40.96 -26.90 -77.15
CA TRP A 249 -40.16 -26.34 -76.05
C TRP A 249 -40.12 -27.25 -74.81
N SER A 250 -41.18 -28.01 -74.54
CA SER A 250 -41.30 -28.96 -73.43
C SER A 250 -40.56 -30.29 -73.66
N ASP A 251 -39.88 -30.49 -74.79
CA ASP A 251 -39.18 -31.74 -75.08
C ASP A 251 -37.97 -31.90 -74.13
N PRO A 252 -37.68 -33.10 -73.59
CA PRO A 252 -36.62 -33.30 -72.60
C PRO A 252 -35.24 -32.79 -73.02
N GLY A 253 -34.87 -32.95 -74.30
CA GLY A 253 -33.60 -32.46 -74.83
C GLY A 253 -33.53 -30.93 -74.95
N VAL A 254 -34.66 -30.23 -75.10
CA VAL A 254 -34.72 -28.76 -75.09
C VAL A 254 -34.67 -28.25 -73.66
N GLN A 255 -35.41 -28.89 -72.74
CA GLN A 255 -35.39 -28.55 -71.32
C GLN A 255 -34.02 -28.75 -70.67
N GLN A 256 -33.25 -29.76 -71.08
CA GLN A 256 -31.86 -29.94 -70.65
C GLN A 256 -30.96 -28.79 -71.09
N VAL A 257 -31.14 -28.28 -72.31
CA VAL A 257 -30.37 -27.13 -72.81
C VAL A 257 -30.78 -25.84 -72.09
N VAL A 258 -32.07 -25.64 -71.84
CA VAL A 258 -32.57 -24.50 -71.06
C VAL A 258 -32.01 -24.55 -69.63
N HIS A 259 -32.03 -25.72 -68.98
CA HIS A 259 -31.45 -25.90 -67.66
C HIS A 259 -29.94 -25.62 -67.64
N ALA A 260 -29.19 -26.09 -68.65
CA ALA A 260 -27.78 -25.80 -68.79
C ALA A 260 -27.51 -24.30 -69.00
N GLN A 261 -28.35 -23.61 -69.79
CA GLN A 261 -28.28 -22.15 -69.97
C GLN A 261 -28.59 -21.40 -68.67
N ASP A 262 -29.58 -21.82 -67.90
CA ASP A 262 -29.94 -21.20 -66.61
C ASP A 262 -28.85 -21.42 -65.54
N MET A 263 -28.26 -22.61 -65.50
CA MET A 263 -27.12 -22.93 -64.62
C MET A 263 -25.87 -22.13 -64.99
N TRP A 264 -25.58 -21.99 -66.29
CA TRP A 264 -24.48 -21.13 -66.77
C TRP A 264 -24.74 -19.65 -66.45
N TYR A 265 -25.93 -19.13 -66.74
CA TYR A 265 -26.29 -17.73 -66.51
C TYR A 265 -26.27 -17.36 -65.02
N SER A 266 -26.81 -18.23 -64.15
CA SER A 266 -26.75 -18.01 -62.70
C SER A 266 -25.33 -18.09 -62.14
N TRP A 267 -24.48 -18.98 -62.66
CA TRP A 267 -23.07 -19.04 -62.28
C TRP A 267 -22.28 -17.82 -62.79
N GLN A 268 -22.48 -17.38 -64.03
CA GLN A 268 -21.86 -16.17 -64.58
C GLN A 268 -22.27 -14.91 -63.80
N GLY A 269 -23.56 -14.79 -63.46
CA GLY A 269 -24.03 -13.70 -62.59
C GLY A 269 -23.34 -13.71 -61.22
N ARG A 270 -23.18 -14.89 -60.59
CA ARG A 270 -22.44 -15.03 -59.32
C ARG A 270 -20.94 -14.73 -59.49
N GLN A 271 -20.32 -15.15 -60.59
CA GLN A 271 -18.93 -14.80 -60.92
C GLN A 271 -18.74 -13.28 -60.99
N LEU A 272 -19.66 -12.57 -61.64
CA LEU A 272 -19.63 -11.09 -61.70
C LEU A 272 -19.69 -10.46 -60.30
N TRP A 273 -20.59 -10.93 -59.42
CA TRP A 273 -20.66 -10.46 -58.03
C TRP A 273 -19.32 -10.64 -57.28
N HIS A 274 -18.71 -11.82 -57.38
CA HIS A 274 -17.43 -12.13 -56.73
C HIS A 274 -16.28 -11.30 -57.31
N GLN A 275 -16.22 -11.15 -58.64
CA GLN A 275 -15.19 -10.36 -59.31
C GLN A 275 -15.26 -8.88 -58.91
N LYS A 276 -16.46 -8.28 -58.94
CA LYS A 276 -16.65 -6.86 -58.58
C LYS A 276 -16.37 -6.57 -57.10
N TRP A 277 -16.61 -7.53 -56.21
CA TRP A 277 -16.22 -7.47 -54.80
C TRP A 277 -14.69 -7.57 -54.63
N LYS A 278 -14.06 -8.50 -55.36
CA LYS A 278 -12.60 -8.69 -55.38
C LYS A 278 -11.86 -7.47 -55.91
N ASP A 279 -12.34 -6.82 -56.98
CA ASP A 279 -11.72 -5.62 -57.56
C ASP A 279 -11.58 -4.48 -56.54
N ARG A 280 -12.41 -4.48 -55.49
CA ARG A 280 -12.45 -3.48 -54.43
C ARG A 280 -11.80 -3.95 -53.12
N GLU A 281 -11.08 -5.07 -53.12
CA GLU A 281 -10.40 -5.64 -51.96
C GLU A 281 -9.49 -4.65 -51.25
N ALA A 282 -8.76 -3.83 -52.01
CA ALA A 282 -7.87 -2.79 -51.45
C ALA A 282 -8.60 -1.74 -50.59
N ILE A 283 -9.91 -1.57 -50.78
CA ILE A 283 -10.72 -0.58 -50.05
C ILE A 283 -11.30 -1.20 -48.78
N TRP A 284 -11.94 -2.37 -48.88
CA TRP A 284 -12.68 -2.96 -47.76
C TRP A 284 -11.82 -3.82 -46.83
N ARG A 285 -10.80 -4.52 -47.35
CA ARG A 285 -9.97 -5.46 -46.56
C ARG A 285 -9.24 -4.75 -45.41
N PRO A 286 -8.55 -3.60 -45.61
CA PRO A 286 -7.82 -2.95 -44.52
C PRO A 286 -8.71 -2.47 -43.37
N VAL A 287 -9.91 -1.96 -43.68
CA VAL A 287 -10.85 -1.48 -42.65
C VAL A 287 -11.50 -2.64 -41.90
N MET A 288 -11.73 -3.76 -42.56
CA MET A 288 -12.24 -4.98 -41.94
C MET A 288 -11.18 -5.66 -41.06
N ASP A 289 -9.96 -5.84 -41.58
CA ASP A 289 -8.83 -6.42 -40.84
C ASP A 289 -8.53 -5.61 -39.57
N ARG A 290 -8.63 -4.27 -39.64
CA ARG A 290 -8.46 -3.41 -38.46
C ARG A 290 -9.54 -3.67 -37.41
N ALA A 291 -10.81 -3.69 -37.80
CA ALA A 291 -11.90 -3.94 -36.87
C ALA A 291 -11.85 -5.35 -36.26
N ALA A 292 -11.46 -6.36 -37.04
CA ALA A 292 -11.23 -7.71 -36.53
C ALA A 292 -10.06 -7.77 -35.54
N LYS A 293 -8.93 -7.11 -35.86
CA LYS A 293 -7.77 -7.02 -34.97
C LYS A 293 -8.09 -6.29 -33.67
N ASP A 294 -8.84 -5.20 -33.72
CA ASP A 294 -9.24 -4.44 -32.53
C ASP A 294 -10.11 -5.31 -31.60
N LEU A 295 -11.05 -6.09 -32.16
CA LEU A 295 -11.88 -7.02 -31.38
C LEU A 295 -11.07 -8.17 -30.78
N SER A 296 -10.21 -8.83 -31.58
CA SER A 296 -9.36 -9.91 -31.07
C SER A 296 -8.34 -9.41 -30.04
N ALA A 297 -7.84 -8.17 -30.17
CA ALA A 297 -6.98 -7.57 -29.16
C ALA A 297 -7.70 -7.38 -27.82
N LEU A 298 -8.98 -6.99 -27.83
CA LEU A 298 -9.80 -6.91 -26.63
C LEU A 298 -10.00 -8.30 -25.99
N VAL A 299 -10.43 -9.29 -26.78
CA VAL A 299 -10.68 -10.66 -26.30
C VAL A 299 -9.41 -11.30 -25.74
N GLU A 300 -8.27 -11.13 -26.42
CA GLU A 300 -6.97 -11.62 -25.95
C GLU A 300 -6.54 -10.93 -24.66
N HIS A 301 -6.82 -9.62 -24.50
CA HIS A 301 -6.54 -8.91 -23.26
C HIS A 301 -7.36 -9.47 -22.09
N LEU A 302 -8.64 -9.75 -22.30
CA LEU A 302 -9.53 -10.37 -21.30
C LEU A 302 -9.06 -11.79 -20.93
N ARG A 303 -8.66 -12.62 -21.90
CA ARG A 303 -8.11 -13.97 -21.64
C ARG A 303 -6.85 -13.89 -20.76
N ARG A 304 -5.90 -13.02 -21.11
CA ARG A 304 -4.66 -12.82 -20.34
C ARG A 304 -4.93 -12.30 -18.93
N TYR A 305 -5.95 -11.45 -18.77
CA TYR A 305 -6.36 -11.01 -17.45
C TYR A 305 -6.83 -12.19 -16.59
N ALA A 306 -7.76 -13.00 -17.11
CA ALA A 306 -8.29 -14.16 -16.38
C ALA A 306 -7.20 -15.16 -15.98
N GLU A 307 -6.21 -15.39 -16.86
CA GLU A 307 -5.05 -16.24 -16.56
C GLU A 307 -4.18 -15.67 -15.42
N ARG A 308 -3.83 -14.38 -15.50
CA ARG A 308 -2.98 -13.70 -14.50
C ARG A 308 -3.67 -13.53 -13.16
N GLU A 309 -4.98 -13.30 -13.15
CA GLU A 309 -5.71 -13.05 -11.91
C GLU A 309 -5.74 -14.29 -11.02
N ARG A 310 -5.68 -15.51 -11.59
CA ARG A 310 -5.56 -16.75 -10.81
C ARG A 310 -4.28 -16.81 -9.96
N GLU A 311 -3.16 -16.38 -10.52
CA GLU A 311 -1.88 -16.31 -9.80
C GLU A 311 -1.91 -15.18 -8.76
N ARG A 312 -2.36 -13.99 -9.16
CA ARG A 312 -2.51 -12.82 -8.27
C ARG A 312 -3.42 -13.09 -7.09
N PHE A 313 -4.54 -13.77 -7.31
CA PHE A 313 -5.47 -14.18 -6.28
C PHE A 313 -4.77 -15.05 -5.24
N THR A 314 -3.97 -16.03 -5.68
CA THR A 314 -3.24 -16.93 -4.77
C THR A 314 -2.19 -16.19 -3.95
N GLU A 315 -1.44 -15.29 -4.58
CA GLU A 315 -0.44 -14.44 -3.91
C GLU A 315 -1.09 -13.49 -2.89
N ARG A 316 -2.11 -12.73 -3.30
CA ARG A 316 -2.84 -11.79 -2.43
C ARG A 316 -3.55 -12.50 -1.30
N HIS A 317 -4.16 -13.65 -1.56
CA HIS A 317 -4.73 -14.52 -0.54
C HIS A 317 -3.67 -14.89 0.51
N THR A 318 -2.52 -15.39 0.07
CA THR A 318 -1.43 -15.77 0.99
C THR A 318 -0.92 -14.58 1.80
N GLN A 319 -0.82 -13.40 1.19
CA GLN A 319 -0.42 -12.16 1.86
C GLN A 319 -1.47 -11.70 2.88
N LEU A 320 -2.76 -11.67 2.52
CA LEU A 320 -3.85 -11.23 3.40
C LEU A 320 -3.96 -12.13 4.64
N TYR A 321 -3.85 -13.45 4.46
CA TYR A 321 -3.97 -14.44 5.54
C TYR A 321 -2.64 -14.79 6.23
N ALA A 322 -1.57 -14.06 5.96
CA ALA A 322 -0.29 -14.28 6.63
C ALA A 322 -0.43 -14.04 8.15
N GLY A 323 -0.27 -15.10 8.94
CA GLY A 323 -0.59 -15.11 10.38
C GLY A 323 0.33 -14.30 11.32
N HIS A 324 1.42 -13.69 10.81
CA HIS A 324 2.42 -13.00 11.65
C HIS A 324 2.59 -11.54 11.22
N ARG A 325 1.55 -10.72 11.44
CA ARG A 325 1.62 -9.27 11.28
C ARG A 325 1.82 -8.61 12.64
N ILE A 326 2.83 -7.75 12.75
CA ILE A 326 3.09 -6.98 13.98
C ILE A 326 2.39 -5.62 13.82
N GLY A 327 1.49 -5.28 14.73
CA GLY A 327 0.84 -3.96 14.78
C GLY A 327 -0.39 -3.77 13.89
N THR A 328 -0.73 -4.71 12.99
CA THR A 328 -2.03 -4.67 12.29
C THR A 328 -2.63 -6.06 12.19
N ARG A 329 -3.84 -6.21 12.71
CA ARG A 329 -4.65 -7.43 12.59
C ARG A 329 -5.86 -7.16 11.72
N TYR A 330 -6.22 -8.15 10.92
CA TYR A 330 -7.40 -8.07 10.08
C TYR A 330 -8.51 -8.96 10.59
N LEU A 331 -9.72 -8.43 10.52
CA LEU A 331 -10.92 -9.23 10.58
C LEU A 331 -11.17 -9.78 9.16
N LEU A 332 -10.84 -11.05 8.94
CA LEU A 332 -10.97 -11.71 7.64
C LEU A 332 -11.98 -12.86 7.75
N PRO A 333 -12.73 -13.18 6.69
CA PRO A 333 -13.47 -14.44 6.63
C PRO A 333 -12.56 -15.63 6.97
N PRO A 334 -13.05 -16.69 7.62
CA PRO A 334 -12.26 -17.91 7.81
C PRO A 334 -11.64 -18.43 6.49
N VAL A 335 -10.45 -19.03 6.55
CA VAL A 335 -9.63 -19.41 5.35
C VAL A 335 -10.39 -20.31 4.35
N ASN A 336 -11.37 -21.09 4.82
CA ASN A 336 -12.16 -21.97 3.96
C ASN A 336 -13.41 -21.32 3.36
N THR A 337 -13.77 -20.10 3.79
CA THR A 337 -15.04 -19.44 3.43
C THR A 337 -14.87 -18.35 2.37
N LEU A 338 -13.68 -18.15 1.77
CA LEU A 338 -13.57 -17.17 0.67
C LEU A 338 -14.25 -17.63 -0.62
N GLY A 339 -14.28 -18.94 -0.89
CA GLY A 339 -15.14 -19.50 -1.94
C GLY A 339 -16.61 -19.24 -1.61
N ASP A 340 -17.02 -19.60 -0.40
CA ASP A 340 -18.37 -19.35 0.10
C ASP A 340 -18.74 -17.86 0.09
N LEU A 341 -17.79 -16.96 0.33
CA LEU A 341 -18.00 -15.51 0.24
C LEU A 341 -18.27 -15.08 -1.19
N CYS A 342 -17.52 -15.61 -2.17
CA CYS A 342 -17.79 -15.36 -3.59
C CYS A 342 -19.20 -15.84 -3.95
N ASP A 343 -19.58 -17.04 -3.52
CA ASP A 343 -20.90 -17.62 -3.77
C ASP A 343 -22.03 -16.80 -3.11
N GLN A 344 -21.81 -16.34 -1.88
CA GLN A 344 -22.76 -15.48 -1.17
C GLN A 344 -22.90 -14.09 -1.82
N VAL A 345 -21.80 -13.51 -2.29
CA VAL A 345 -21.83 -12.24 -3.05
C VAL A 345 -22.59 -12.42 -4.36
N LEU A 346 -22.35 -13.51 -5.09
CA LEU A 346 -23.09 -13.84 -6.32
C LEU A 346 -24.58 -14.04 -6.04
N ALA A 347 -24.93 -14.76 -4.97
CA ALA A 347 -26.32 -14.98 -4.57
C ALA A 347 -27.03 -13.66 -4.20
N LYS A 348 -26.34 -12.74 -3.51
CA LYS A 348 -26.86 -11.40 -3.18
C LYS A 348 -27.06 -10.53 -4.41
N LEU A 349 -26.09 -10.52 -5.33
CA LEU A 349 -26.16 -9.68 -6.54
C LEU A 349 -27.12 -10.24 -7.60
N LEU A 350 -27.53 -11.51 -7.50
CA LEU A 350 -28.48 -12.17 -8.40
C LEU A 350 -29.69 -12.76 -7.64
N PRO A 351 -30.52 -11.93 -6.96
CA PRO A 351 -31.68 -12.42 -6.23
C PRO A 351 -32.68 -13.10 -7.18
N GLY A 352 -33.23 -14.24 -6.75
CA GLY A 352 -33.91 -15.19 -7.62
C GLY A 352 -35.34 -14.81 -8.01
N GLU A 353 -35.60 -14.77 -9.33
CA GLU A 353 -36.80 -15.39 -9.90
C GLU A 353 -36.38 -16.68 -10.63
N GLY A 354 -36.62 -17.86 -10.02
CA GLY A 354 -36.64 -19.13 -10.74
C GLY A 354 -35.30 -19.89 -10.86
N GLN A 355 -35.38 -21.14 -10.43
CA GLN A 355 -34.33 -22.15 -10.37
C GLN A 355 -33.89 -22.60 -11.78
N ALA A 356 -32.67 -22.22 -12.19
CA ALA A 356 -31.95 -22.85 -13.28
C ALA A 356 -30.50 -23.04 -12.85
N ASN A 357 -30.03 -24.29 -12.91
CA ASN A 357 -28.75 -24.80 -12.39
C ASN A 357 -27.49 -24.26 -13.11
N ASN A 358 -27.49 -23.00 -13.57
CA ASN A 358 -26.38 -22.45 -14.36
C ASN A 358 -26.27 -20.92 -14.26
N ARG A 359 -26.63 -20.31 -13.12
CA ARG A 359 -26.36 -18.89 -12.85
C ARG A 359 -24.93 -18.72 -12.39
N GLY A 360 -24.05 -18.35 -13.32
CA GLY A 360 -22.61 -18.19 -13.08
C GLY A 360 -22.17 -16.73 -13.05
N ALA A 361 -20.88 -16.51 -12.82
CA ALA A 361 -20.27 -15.18 -12.85
C ALA A 361 -20.50 -14.46 -14.20
N ALA A 362 -20.65 -15.20 -15.30
CA ALA A 362 -21.00 -14.65 -16.61
C ALA A 362 -22.35 -13.90 -16.64
N ASP A 363 -23.36 -14.39 -15.92
CA ASP A 363 -24.68 -13.75 -15.89
C ASP A 363 -24.66 -12.46 -15.06
N LEU A 364 -23.84 -12.42 -14.00
CA LEU A 364 -23.60 -11.19 -13.25
C LEU A 364 -23.01 -10.11 -14.16
N ILE A 365 -21.96 -10.44 -14.93
CA ILE A 365 -21.34 -9.48 -15.85
C ILE A 365 -22.33 -9.01 -16.92
N LYS A 366 -23.16 -9.91 -17.47
CA LYS A 366 -24.24 -9.53 -18.42
C LYS A 366 -25.31 -8.62 -17.81
N ARG A 367 -25.56 -8.73 -16.50
CA ARG A 367 -26.54 -7.88 -15.79
C ARG A 367 -25.95 -6.53 -15.39
N LEU A 368 -24.71 -6.53 -14.87
CA LEU A 368 -24.01 -5.32 -14.41
C LEU A 368 -23.59 -4.44 -15.58
N LEU A 369 -23.15 -5.04 -16.68
CA LEU A 369 -22.95 -4.34 -17.93
C LEU A 369 -24.31 -4.23 -18.63
N GLU A 370 -25.00 -3.10 -18.43
CA GLU A 370 -26.15 -2.69 -19.27
C GLU A 370 -25.82 -2.88 -20.77
N PRO A 371 -26.79 -2.85 -21.71
CA PRO A 371 -26.50 -2.98 -23.14
C PRO A 371 -25.41 -2.05 -23.67
N ASP A 372 -25.07 -0.95 -22.99
CA ASP A 372 -23.95 -0.08 -23.37
C ASP A 372 -22.66 -0.32 -22.56
N GLY A 373 -22.61 -1.28 -21.64
CA GLY A 373 -21.54 -1.48 -20.66
C GLY A 373 -20.18 -1.85 -21.26
N TRP A 374 -20.15 -2.66 -22.32
CA TRP A 374 -18.93 -2.91 -23.11
C TRP A 374 -18.45 -1.67 -23.90
N MET A 375 -19.27 -0.63 -23.95
CA MET A 375 -19.15 0.53 -24.83
C MET A 375 -19.06 1.88 -24.09
N ARG A 376 -19.41 1.92 -22.80
CA ARG A 376 -19.19 3.05 -21.90
C ARG A 376 -17.68 3.11 -21.66
N SER A 377 -17.10 4.23 -22.07
CA SER A 377 -15.81 4.64 -21.56
C SER A 377 -15.78 6.16 -21.49
N PRO A 378 -15.46 6.76 -20.33
CA PRO A 378 -15.48 8.20 -20.13
C PRO A 378 -14.34 8.92 -20.86
N HIS A 379 -13.33 8.21 -21.34
CA HIS A 379 -12.18 8.81 -22.02
C HIS A 379 -12.51 9.12 -23.49
N LYS A 380 -12.57 10.43 -23.82
CA LYS A 380 -12.76 10.99 -25.17
C LYS A 380 -11.55 10.79 -26.12
N GLY A 381 -10.83 9.68 -26.00
CA GLY A 381 -9.66 9.36 -26.81
C GLY A 381 -9.66 7.89 -27.23
N THR A 382 -8.81 7.53 -28.19
CA THR A 382 -8.63 6.16 -28.71
C THR A 382 -8.67 5.13 -27.59
N ARG A 383 -9.68 4.25 -27.61
CA ARG A 383 -9.94 3.27 -26.55
C ARG A 383 -8.90 2.15 -26.64
N THR A 384 -8.18 1.91 -25.56
CA THR A 384 -7.29 0.75 -25.45
C THR A 384 -8.00 -0.38 -24.69
N PRO A 385 -7.69 -1.65 -24.98
CA PRO A 385 -8.26 -2.80 -24.25
C PRO A 385 -8.12 -2.69 -22.73
N GLU A 386 -7.01 -2.11 -22.26
CA GLU A 386 -6.72 -1.90 -20.83
C GLU A 386 -7.75 -1.00 -20.14
N ALA A 387 -8.16 0.09 -20.82
CA ALA A 387 -9.08 1.06 -20.24
C ALA A 387 -10.49 0.48 -20.09
N VAL A 388 -10.91 -0.37 -21.03
CA VAL A 388 -12.21 -1.06 -20.97
C VAL A 388 -12.23 -2.05 -19.80
N LEU A 389 -11.15 -2.83 -19.63
CA LEU A 389 -11.06 -3.77 -18.52
C LEU A 389 -11.06 -3.07 -17.16
N ALA A 390 -10.29 -1.99 -16.99
CA ALA A 390 -10.24 -1.24 -15.74
C ALA A 390 -11.61 -0.69 -15.31
N GLU A 391 -12.42 -0.25 -16.27
CA GLU A 391 -13.79 0.22 -15.99
C GLU A 391 -14.72 -0.92 -15.56
N ILE A 392 -14.61 -2.08 -16.21
CA ILE A 392 -15.35 -3.28 -15.80
C ILE A 392 -14.94 -3.71 -14.40
N GLU A 393 -13.64 -3.75 -14.10
CA GLU A 393 -13.10 -4.03 -12.77
C GLU A 393 -13.68 -3.08 -11.72
N ASP A 394 -13.67 -1.77 -12.00
CA ASP A 394 -14.17 -0.75 -11.09
C ASP A 394 -15.67 -0.92 -10.79
N ILE A 395 -16.49 -1.20 -11.82
CA ILE A 395 -17.94 -1.46 -11.68
C ILE A 395 -18.18 -2.71 -10.82
N VAL A 396 -17.51 -3.82 -11.15
CA VAL A 396 -17.68 -5.09 -10.42
C VAL A 396 -17.23 -4.91 -8.97
N ARG A 397 -16.09 -4.25 -8.73
CA ARG A 397 -15.59 -3.97 -7.39
C ARG A 397 -16.56 -3.13 -6.56
N GLN A 398 -17.13 -2.08 -7.14
CA GLN A 398 -18.10 -1.24 -6.44
C GLN A 398 -19.31 -2.07 -5.99
N GLN A 399 -19.88 -2.87 -6.90
CA GLN A 399 -21.04 -3.72 -6.61
C GLN A 399 -20.72 -4.81 -5.57
N VAL A 400 -19.53 -5.42 -5.63
CA VAL A 400 -19.07 -6.37 -4.62
C VAL A 400 -18.91 -5.68 -3.26
N THR A 401 -18.38 -4.45 -3.22
CA THR A 401 -18.22 -3.68 -1.97
C THR A 401 -19.58 -3.38 -1.34
N GLU A 402 -20.55 -2.95 -2.14
CA GLU A 402 -21.94 -2.73 -1.70
C GLU A 402 -22.55 -4.04 -1.14
N ALA A 403 -22.44 -5.16 -1.87
CA ALA A 403 -23.00 -6.45 -1.44
C ALA A 403 -22.38 -7.02 -0.15
N ILE A 404 -21.08 -6.77 0.09
CA ILE A 404 -20.39 -7.18 1.33
C ILE A 404 -20.96 -6.42 2.54
N ASN A 405 -21.20 -5.12 2.38
CA ASN A 405 -21.63 -4.22 3.45
C ASN A 405 -23.15 -4.21 3.69
N GLU A 406 -23.96 -4.47 2.67
CA GLU A 406 -25.42 -4.38 2.76
C GLU A 406 -26.03 -5.44 3.69
N SER A 407 -26.89 -4.96 4.60
CA SER A 407 -27.72 -5.75 5.51
C SER A 407 -29.17 -5.65 5.06
N GLU A 408 -29.69 -6.62 4.31
CA GLU A 408 -31.10 -6.60 3.88
C GLU A 408 -32.04 -7.10 4.98
N GLY A 409 -33.24 -6.51 5.03
CA GLY A 409 -34.29 -6.70 6.05
C GLY A 409 -34.98 -8.07 6.12
N SER A 410 -34.27 -9.17 5.84
CA SER A 410 -34.74 -10.56 6.04
C SER A 410 -33.77 -11.36 6.91
N GLY A 411 -33.45 -10.86 8.11
CA GLY A 411 -32.78 -11.64 9.17
C GLY A 411 -31.38 -12.21 8.88
N ALA A 412 -30.84 -12.00 7.68
CA ALA A 412 -29.49 -12.35 7.29
C ALA A 412 -28.60 -11.12 7.49
N GLY A 413 -27.63 -11.22 8.38
CA GLY A 413 -26.65 -10.16 8.64
C GLY A 413 -25.77 -9.85 7.42
N PRO A 414 -24.97 -8.77 7.50
CA PRO A 414 -23.98 -8.44 6.46
C PRO A 414 -22.97 -9.59 6.29
N LEU A 415 -22.38 -9.72 5.09
CA LEU A 415 -21.40 -10.78 4.82
C LEU A 415 -20.10 -10.57 5.61
N LEU A 416 -19.74 -9.30 5.81
CA LEU A 416 -18.71 -8.87 6.73
C LEU A 416 -19.30 -7.81 7.65
N PRO A 417 -19.58 -8.13 8.94
CA PRO A 417 -20.10 -7.14 9.87
C PRO A 417 -19.06 -6.05 10.17
N SER A 418 -19.54 -4.81 10.35
CA SER A 418 -18.68 -3.70 10.77
C SER A 418 -18.10 -3.95 12.16
N LEU A 419 -16.93 -3.39 12.42
CA LEU A 419 -16.33 -3.43 13.76
C LEU A 419 -17.20 -2.68 14.77
N GLN A 420 -17.94 -1.65 14.34
CA GLN A 420 -18.98 -1.03 15.17
C GLN A 420 -20.01 -2.05 15.65
N LEU A 421 -20.64 -2.80 14.73
CA LEU A 421 -21.69 -3.77 15.05
C LEU A 421 -21.15 -4.90 15.95
N LEU A 422 -19.91 -5.36 15.68
CA LEU A 422 -19.26 -6.38 16.49
C LEU A 422 -18.93 -5.89 17.90
N LEU A 423 -18.52 -4.63 18.05
CA LEU A 423 -18.24 -4.02 19.34
C LEU A 423 -19.52 -3.84 20.16
N GLU A 424 -20.60 -3.35 19.56
CA GLU A 424 -21.93 -3.23 20.20
C GLU A 424 -22.43 -4.60 20.68
N THR A 425 -22.33 -5.60 19.81
CA THR A 425 -22.75 -6.96 20.13
C THR A 425 -21.89 -7.58 21.24
N ALA A 426 -20.57 -7.40 21.18
CA ALA A 426 -19.66 -7.95 22.17
C ALA A 426 -19.79 -7.27 23.54
N ALA A 427 -20.13 -5.98 23.56
CA ALA A 427 -20.46 -5.22 24.76
C ALA A 427 -21.80 -5.67 25.39
N GLY A 428 -22.65 -6.37 24.62
CA GLY A 428 -23.89 -7.01 25.06
C GLY A 428 -25.16 -6.22 24.74
N ASP A 429 -25.18 -5.52 23.60
CA ASP A 429 -26.42 -5.00 23.02
C ASP A 429 -27.27 -6.16 22.43
N ASP A 430 -28.45 -6.36 23.00
CA ASP A 430 -29.39 -7.43 22.62
C ASP A 430 -29.95 -7.23 21.20
N GLY A 431 -29.98 -6.00 20.68
CA GLY A 431 -30.42 -5.69 19.31
C GLY A 431 -29.38 -6.05 18.24
N ALA A 432 -28.11 -5.83 18.53
CA ALA A 432 -26.98 -6.12 17.63
C ALA A 432 -26.65 -7.63 17.54
N SER A 433 -26.96 -8.37 18.61
CA SER A 433 -26.69 -9.82 18.73
C SER A 433 -27.34 -10.70 17.66
N GLN A 434 -28.45 -10.26 17.06
CA GLN A 434 -29.12 -11.01 15.99
C GLN A 434 -28.46 -10.83 14.61
N LEU A 435 -27.65 -9.78 14.43
CA LEU A 435 -27.11 -9.37 13.12
C LEU A 435 -25.64 -9.77 12.91
N ALA A 436 -24.84 -9.91 13.97
CA ALA A 436 -23.39 -10.12 13.86
C ALA A 436 -22.96 -11.57 13.55
N GLY A 437 -23.77 -12.58 13.93
CA GLY A 437 -23.43 -14.00 13.81
C GLY A 437 -22.33 -14.47 14.79
N SER A 438 -22.51 -15.64 15.40
CA SER A 438 -21.57 -16.18 16.42
C SER A 438 -20.11 -16.33 15.97
N PRO A 439 -19.79 -16.82 14.74
CA PRO A 439 -18.40 -17.03 14.32
C PRO A 439 -17.58 -15.74 14.21
N TRP A 440 -18.20 -14.64 13.77
CA TRP A 440 -17.54 -13.35 13.64
C TRP A 440 -17.22 -12.74 15.01
N LEU A 441 -18.09 -12.94 16.01
CA LEU A 441 -17.87 -12.48 17.38
C LEU A 441 -16.71 -13.23 18.05
N ASP A 442 -16.62 -14.55 17.87
CA ASP A 442 -15.53 -15.35 18.41
C ASP A 442 -14.19 -14.95 17.78
N GLN A 443 -14.18 -14.74 16.46
CA GLN A 443 -13.00 -14.25 15.77
C GLN A 443 -12.61 -12.83 16.22
N PHE A 444 -13.58 -11.92 16.33
CA PHE A 444 -13.36 -10.56 16.83
C PHE A 444 -12.72 -10.57 18.21
N ARG A 445 -13.27 -11.34 19.16
CA ARG A 445 -12.71 -11.51 20.51
C ARG A 445 -11.29 -12.07 20.49
N SER A 446 -11.03 -13.08 19.65
CA SER A 446 -9.69 -13.66 19.48
C SER A 446 -8.69 -12.65 18.91
N GLN A 447 -9.07 -11.86 17.90
CA GLN A 447 -8.20 -10.84 17.31
C GLN A 447 -7.94 -9.69 18.27
N LEU A 448 -8.94 -9.31 19.07
CA LEU A 448 -8.83 -8.24 20.06
C LEU A 448 -7.92 -8.64 21.23
N ALA A 449 -8.05 -9.87 21.75
CA ALA A 449 -7.15 -10.40 22.77
C ALA A 449 -5.69 -10.48 22.28
N GLY A 450 -5.49 -10.72 20.98
CA GLY A 450 -4.16 -10.74 20.38
C GLY A 450 -3.63 -9.39 19.88
N LEU A 451 -4.44 -8.33 19.94
CA LEU A 451 -4.08 -7.01 19.37
C LEU A 451 -2.86 -6.40 20.04
N VAL A 452 -2.75 -6.56 21.36
CA VAL A 452 -1.62 -6.14 22.19
C VAL A 452 -1.03 -7.38 22.88
N PRO A 453 -0.07 -8.07 22.24
CA PRO A 453 0.61 -9.22 22.85
C PRO A 453 1.40 -8.84 24.11
N GLU A 454 1.76 -9.83 24.91
CA GLU A 454 2.69 -9.63 26.03
C GLU A 454 4.03 -9.04 25.54
N GLY A 455 4.49 -7.98 26.20
CA GLY A 455 5.71 -7.26 25.81
C GLY A 455 5.53 -6.27 24.65
N PHE A 456 4.33 -6.11 24.09
CA PHE A 456 4.03 -5.07 23.10
C PHE A 456 3.95 -3.70 23.79
N ALA A 457 5.10 -3.09 24.02
CA ALA A 457 5.23 -1.75 24.57
C ALA A 457 6.35 -0.99 23.85
N PRO A 458 6.22 0.34 23.69
CA PRO A 458 7.30 1.16 23.16
C PRO A 458 8.54 1.06 24.05
N GLU A 459 9.72 1.10 23.43
CA GLU A 459 10.98 0.96 24.14
C GLU A 459 11.23 2.12 25.11
N GLY A 460 11.91 1.82 26.22
CA GLY A 460 12.44 2.82 27.15
C GLY A 460 11.76 2.84 28.53
N SER A 461 12.29 3.68 29.41
CA SER A 461 11.92 3.78 30.83
C SER A 461 10.86 4.86 31.13
N GLY A 462 10.47 5.66 30.12
CA GLY A 462 9.55 6.79 30.26
C GLY A 462 8.14 6.40 30.72
N ARG A 463 7.35 7.41 31.12
CA ARG A 463 5.96 7.21 31.53
C ARG A 463 5.17 6.67 30.34
N LEU A 464 4.49 5.54 30.53
CA LEU A 464 3.62 4.95 29.52
C LEU A 464 2.25 5.63 29.57
N THR A 465 1.76 6.04 28.40
CA THR A 465 0.38 6.45 28.17
C THR A 465 -0.19 5.61 27.03
N ALA A 466 -1.49 5.33 27.08
CA ALA A 466 -2.17 4.58 26.05
C ALA A 466 -3.43 5.33 25.58
N LEU A 467 -3.65 5.33 24.28
CA LEU A 467 -4.87 5.84 23.66
C LEU A 467 -5.51 4.71 22.87
N VAL A 468 -6.79 4.44 23.12
CA VAL A 468 -7.60 3.47 22.41
C VAL A 468 -8.69 4.21 21.65
N VAL A 469 -8.56 4.22 20.32
CA VAL A 469 -9.58 4.76 19.41
C VAL A 469 -10.45 3.60 18.94
N HIS A 470 -11.77 3.75 19.02
CA HIS A 470 -12.74 2.74 18.59
C HIS A 470 -13.90 3.38 17.80
N PRO A 471 -14.67 2.58 17.05
CA PRO A 471 -15.87 3.07 16.36
C PRO A 471 -16.87 3.67 17.35
N GLN A 472 -17.59 4.71 16.93
CA GLN A 472 -18.74 5.23 17.68
C GLN A 472 -19.82 4.17 17.80
N THR A 473 -20.36 4.02 19.00
CA THR A 473 -21.42 3.06 19.32
C THR A 473 -22.60 3.77 19.98
N GLN A 474 -23.73 3.07 20.13
CA GLN A 474 -24.88 3.63 20.88
C GLN A 474 -24.55 3.89 22.37
N ASP A 475 -23.67 3.10 22.96
CA ASP A 475 -23.22 3.21 24.37
C ASP A 475 -21.69 3.09 24.44
N ASP A 476 -21.01 4.22 24.26
CA ASP A 476 -19.55 4.29 24.23
C ASP A 476 -18.90 3.95 25.59
N ASP A 477 -19.59 4.20 26.71
CA ASP A 477 -19.08 3.86 28.05
C ASP A 477 -19.02 2.34 28.24
N ARG A 478 -20.03 1.63 27.74
CA ARG A 478 -20.09 0.17 27.77
C ARG A 478 -19.07 -0.45 26.80
N ALA A 479 -18.91 0.13 25.61
CA ALA A 479 -17.87 -0.28 24.67
C ALA A 479 -16.46 -0.09 25.28
N ALA A 480 -16.19 1.05 25.92
CA ALA A 480 -14.92 1.31 26.59
C ALA A 480 -14.68 0.36 27.78
N ALA A 481 -15.72 -0.01 28.54
CA ALA A 481 -15.62 -1.01 29.60
C ALA A 481 -15.23 -2.39 29.07
N PHE A 482 -15.87 -2.84 27.99
CA PHE A 482 -15.54 -4.10 27.31
C PHE A 482 -14.09 -4.11 26.80
N LEU A 483 -13.66 -3.04 26.12
CA LEU A 483 -12.30 -2.91 25.62
C LEU A 483 -11.27 -2.88 26.75
N ARG A 484 -11.57 -2.24 27.88
CA ARG A 484 -10.67 -2.22 29.06
C ARG A 484 -10.45 -3.60 29.67
N GLU A 485 -11.47 -4.46 29.63
CA GLU A 485 -11.36 -5.83 30.13
C GLU A 485 -10.57 -6.76 29.19
N HIS A 486 -10.73 -6.55 27.87
CA HIS A 486 -10.21 -7.49 26.87
C HIS A 486 -8.89 -7.06 26.22
N LEU A 487 -8.54 -5.77 26.24
CA LEU A 487 -7.22 -5.29 25.88
C LEU A 487 -6.31 -5.50 27.10
N GLY A 488 -5.24 -6.29 26.97
CA GLY A 488 -4.26 -6.59 28.03
C GLY A 488 -3.40 -5.39 28.46
N LEU A 489 -4.00 -4.22 28.65
CA LEU A 489 -3.38 -2.97 29.03
C LEU A 489 -3.43 -2.76 30.56
N PRO A 490 -2.47 -2.03 31.16
CA PRO A 490 -2.54 -1.69 32.58
C PRO A 490 -3.76 -0.80 32.88
N PRO A 491 -4.47 -0.99 34.01
CA PRO A 491 -5.83 -0.46 34.24
C PRO A 491 -5.93 1.08 34.25
N ASP A 492 -4.88 1.79 34.70
CA ASP A 492 -4.89 3.25 34.87
C ASP A 492 -4.22 4.03 33.71
N VAL A 493 -3.82 3.33 32.65
CA VAL A 493 -3.06 3.89 31.53
C VAL A 493 -3.91 4.29 30.31
N PRO A 494 -4.98 3.56 29.91
CA PRO A 494 -5.69 3.82 28.66
C PRO A 494 -6.74 4.92 28.74
N GLU A 495 -6.68 5.84 27.79
CA GLU A 495 -7.74 6.77 27.43
C GLU A 495 -8.55 6.20 26.25
N PHE A 496 -9.88 6.14 26.34
CA PHE A 496 -10.76 5.61 25.29
C PHE A 496 -11.45 6.74 24.54
N ARG A 497 -11.55 6.61 23.20
CA ARG A 497 -12.17 7.60 22.32
C ARG A 497 -12.99 6.94 21.21
N ALA A 498 -14.24 7.37 21.11
CA ALA A 498 -15.18 6.98 20.07
C ALA A 498 -15.08 7.93 18.86
N VAL A 499 -14.75 7.39 17.68
CA VAL A 499 -14.61 8.17 16.43
C VAL A 499 -15.41 7.49 15.33
N ASP A 500 -15.91 8.28 14.38
CA ASP A 500 -16.59 7.80 13.17
C ASP A 500 -15.59 7.11 12.22
N THR A 501 -15.15 5.91 12.61
CA THR A 501 -14.22 5.06 11.87
C THR A 501 -14.55 3.60 12.14
N ASP A 502 -14.44 2.74 11.14
CA ASP A 502 -14.61 1.28 11.33
C ASP A 502 -13.26 0.61 11.60
N SER A 503 -12.59 1.02 12.70
CA SER A 503 -11.31 0.47 13.14
C SER A 503 -11.12 0.61 14.65
N ILE A 504 -10.38 -0.32 15.27
CA ILE A 504 -9.94 -0.20 16.66
C ILE A 504 -8.42 -0.04 16.68
N THR A 505 -7.93 1.09 17.18
CA THR A 505 -6.50 1.41 17.20
C THR A 505 -6.02 1.69 18.62
N VAL A 506 -4.97 0.98 19.03
CA VAL A 506 -4.28 1.17 20.31
C VAL A 506 -2.94 1.84 20.04
N VAL A 507 -2.74 3.04 20.56
CA VAL A 507 -1.48 3.79 20.49
C VAL A 507 -0.85 3.78 21.88
N LEU A 508 0.36 3.24 21.97
CA LEU A 508 1.17 3.22 23.18
C LEU A 508 2.33 4.20 23.00
N LEU A 509 2.51 5.08 23.97
CA LEU A 509 3.50 6.14 23.93
C LEU A 509 4.29 6.14 25.24
N ARG A 510 5.61 6.23 25.14
CA ARG A 510 6.46 6.64 26.25
C ARG A 510 7.02 8.02 25.98
N SER A 511 6.90 8.92 26.95
CA SER A 511 7.41 10.28 26.89
C SER A 511 8.38 10.59 28.04
N GLY A 512 9.08 11.72 27.92
CA GLY A 512 9.98 12.23 28.97
C GLY A 512 11.24 11.37 29.12
N MET A 513 11.85 10.96 28.03
CA MET A 513 13.05 10.11 28.05
C MET A 513 14.30 10.88 27.62
N SER A 514 15.42 10.60 28.28
CA SER A 514 16.75 11.06 27.90
C SER A 514 17.41 10.10 26.89
N LEU A 515 18.53 10.52 26.30
CA LEU A 515 19.31 9.70 25.35
C LEU A 515 19.67 8.31 25.92
N GLY A 516 19.93 8.25 27.22
CA GLY A 516 20.28 7.01 27.92
C GLY A 516 19.08 6.14 28.28
N ASP A 517 17.83 6.59 28.10
CA ASP A 517 16.63 5.84 28.47
C ASP A 517 16.11 4.93 27.34
N VAL A 518 16.47 5.23 26.08
CA VAL A 518 16.02 4.49 24.90
C VAL A 518 17.12 3.53 24.43
N PRO A 519 16.91 2.20 24.44
CA PRO A 519 17.91 1.20 24.05
C PRO A 519 18.49 1.40 22.65
N GLU A 520 17.66 1.69 21.65
CA GLU A 520 18.12 1.94 20.27
C GLU A 520 19.08 3.13 20.19
N VAL A 521 18.74 4.26 20.83
CA VAL A 521 19.61 5.45 20.89
C VAL A 521 20.90 5.12 21.62
N ARG A 522 20.83 4.32 22.69
CA ARG A 522 22.02 3.87 23.43
C ARG A 522 22.96 3.04 22.55
N ARG A 523 22.42 2.09 21.78
CA ARG A 523 23.22 1.29 20.83
C ARG A 523 23.89 2.15 19.77
N LEU A 524 23.19 3.19 19.29
CA LEU A 524 23.77 4.18 18.37
C LEU A 524 24.93 4.93 19.04
N MET A 525 24.77 5.36 20.29
CA MET A 525 25.83 6.04 21.05
C MET A 525 27.02 5.11 21.34
N GLN A 526 26.78 3.84 21.65
CA GLN A 526 27.84 2.83 21.82
C GLN A 526 28.61 2.62 20.50
N THR A 527 27.90 2.50 19.39
CA THR A 527 28.50 2.39 18.05
C THR A 527 29.34 3.62 17.72
N TRP A 528 28.84 4.83 18.02
CA TRP A 528 29.58 6.07 17.79
C TRP A 528 30.81 6.18 18.71
N ALA A 529 30.67 5.84 19.99
CA ALA A 529 31.80 5.83 20.92
C ALA A 529 32.90 4.85 20.48
N ALA A 530 32.53 3.63 20.05
CA ALA A 530 33.46 2.64 19.54
C ALA A 530 34.19 3.11 18.27
N ALA A 531 33.44 3.66 17.31
CA ALA A 531 33.97 4.24 16.07
C ALA A 531 34.99 5.37 16.32
N ARG A 532 34.79 6.17 17.36
CA ARG A 532 35.71 7.24 17.75
C ARG A 532 36.95 6.72 18.46
N ASP A 533 36.77 5.78 19.39
CA ASP A 533 37.84 5.29 20.26
C ASP A 533 38.76 4.30 19.52
N ASP A 534 38.23 3.51 18.57
CA ASP A 534 38.98 2.59 17.70
C ASP A 534 38.46 2.65 16.25
N PRO A 535 38.94 3.62 15.44
CA PRO A 535 38.45 3.81 14.07
C PRO A 535 38.92 2.67 13.16
N SER A 536 37.96 1.86 12.71
CA SER A 536 38.24 0.81 11.70
C SER A 536 38.59 1.43 10.34
N GLY A 537 39.35 0.72 9.50
CA GLY A 537 39.71 1.17 8.15
C GLY A 537 38.51 1.39 7.21
N GLU A 538 37.33 0.87 7.55
CA GLU A 538 36.07 1.04 6.82
C GLU A 538 35.17 2.14 7.42
N ASP A 539 35.59 2.81 8.50
CA ASP A 539 34.80 3.85 9.16
C ASP A 539 34.93 5.21 8.46
N PHE A 540 33.79 5.82 8.15
CA PHE A 540 33.68 7.12 7.50
C PHE A 540 33.37 8.26 8.49
N LEU A 541 33.32 8.01 9.81
CA LEU A 541 32.97 8.99 10.83
C LEU A 541 33.85 10.25 10.74
N ALA A 542 35.18 10.08 10.71
CA ALA A 542 36.12 11.20 10.59
C ALA A 542 35.92 12.04 9.33
N TRP A 543 35.57 11.39 8.21
CA TRP A 543 35.23 12.06 6.96
C TRP A 543 33.90 12.83 7.06
N ARG A 544 32.86 12.23 7.66
CA ARG A 544 31.55 12.88 7.85
C ARG A 544 31.65 14.08 8.79
N GLN A 545 32.51 14.03 9.81
CA GLN A 545 32.72 15.10 10.77
C GLN A 545 33.69 16.20 10.29
N ARG A 546 34.28 16.08 9.11
CA ARG A 546 35.31 17.02 8.60
C ARG A 546 34.85 18.50 8.52
N LEU A 547 33.54 18.71 8.30
CA LEU A 547 32.90 20.05 8.20
C LEU A 547 32.07 20.40 9.45
N GLY A 548 31.97 19.49 10.42
CA GLY A 548 31.13 19.63 11.60
C GLY A 548 31.88 20.08 12.86
N TYR A 549 31.14 20.19 13.97
CA TYR A 549 31.70 20.45 15.30
C TYR A 549 32.61 19.28 15.74
N ARG A 550 33.86 19.60 16.06
CA ARG A 550 34.82 18.68 16.69
C ARG A 550 34.70 18.82 18.20
N ASP A 551 33.66 18.25 18.80
CA ASP A 551 33.58 18.13 20.26
C ASP A 551 34.05 16.72 20.66
N ASP A 552 34.88 16.64 21.69
CA ASP A 552 35.35 15.38 22.28
C ASP A 552 34.26 14.70 23.14
N SER A 553 33.10 15.33 23.28
CA SER A 553 31.95 14.83 24.04
C SER A 553 31.00 14.05 23.11
N LEU A 554 30.37 12.99 23.63
CA LEU A 554 29.37 12.21 22.89
C LEU A 554 28.04 12.96 22.75
N ALA A 555 27.57 13.58 23.83
CA ALA A 555 26.26 14.25 23.89
C ALA A 555 26.21 15.44 24.87
N ALA A 556 27.13 15.53 25.84
CA ALA A 556 27.10 16.56 26.87
C ALA A 556 27.48 17.94 26.33
N THR A 557 26.67 18.94 26.67
CA THR A 557 26.99 20.35 26.39
C THR A 557 27.95 20.93 27.43
N GLU A 558 28.59 22.06 27.14
CA GLU A 558 29.44 22.75 28.13
C GLU A 558 28.70 23.09 29.43
N ALA A 559 27.40 23.38 29.37
CA ALA A 559 26.59 23.62 30.56
C ALA A 559 26.41 22.33 31.39
N ASP A 560 26.14 21.21 30.74
CA ASP A 560 26.03 19.89 31.38
C ASP A 560 27.34 19.50 32.03
N ARG A 561 28.46 19.68 31.32
CA ARG A 561 29.83 19.42 31.79
C ARG A 561 30.15 20.18 33.08
N ARG A 562 29.86 21.48 33.13
CA ARG A 562 30.05 22.29 34.34
C ARG A 562 29.19 21.80 35.50
N ARG A 563 27.92 21.47 35.23
CA ARG A 563 26.99 20.99 36.26
C ARG A 563 27.42 19.65 36.84
N ILE A 564 27.77 18.70 35.97
CA ILE A 564 28.25 17.38 36.39
C ILE A 564 29.51 17.55 37.24
N LEU A 565 30.49 18.32 36.75
CA LEU A 565 31.72 18.59 37.48
C LEU A 565 31.46 19.26 38.83
N HIS A 566 30.54 20.23 38.90
CA HIS A 566 30.17 20.88 40.15
C HIS A 566 29.69 19.88 41.19
N HIS A 567 28.82 18.95 40.81
CA HIS A 567 28.32 17.92 41.73
C HIS A 567 29.39 16.89 42.11
N VAL A 568 30.28 16.52 41.19
CA VAL A 568 31.46 15.69 41.53
C VAL A 568 32.37 16.42 42.52
N LEU A 569 32.60 17.71 42.34
CA LEU A 569 33.38 18.53 43.28
C LEU A 569 32.69 18.66 44.64
N CYS A 570 31.35 18.71 44.69
CA CYS A 570 30.60 18.64 45.95
C CYS A 570 30.78 17.29 46.65
N ALA A 571 30.71 16.18 45.91
CA ALA A 571 30.99 14.85 46.48
C ALA A 571 32.44 14.75 46.98
N MET A 572 33.39 15.33 46.23
CA MET A 572 34.79 15.40 46.63
C MET A 572 34.99 16.23 47.89
N TRP A 573 34.32 17.38 48.00
CA TRP A 573 34.31 18.22 49.21
C TRP A 573 33.90 17.39 50.44
N ASN A 574 32.85 16.58 50.30
CA ASN A 574 32.31 15.72 51.36
C ASN A 574 33.16 14.48 51.69
N GLY A 575 34.30 14.27 51.00
CA GLY A 575 35.14 13.09 51.18
C GLY A 575 34.50 11.80 50.64
N GLN A 576 33.63 11.90 49.65
CA GLN A 576 32.89 10.76 49.06
C GLN A 576 33.56 10.20 47.80
N VAL A 577 34.80 10.61 47.51
CA VAL A 577 35.54 10.23 46.31
C VAL A 577 36.78 9.48 46.72
N ASP A 578 36.84 8.20 46.35
CA ASP A 578 37.98 7.32 46.57
C ASP A 578 38.76 7.18 45.26
N ILE A 579 40.09 7.12 45.34
CA ILE A 579 40.99 7.12 44.19
C ILE A 579 41.88 5.89 44.22
N THR A 580 42.08 5.29 43.04
CA THR A 580 43.13 4.30 42.79
C THR A 580 44.20 4.89 41.87
N GLY A 581 45.47 4.74 42.24
CA GLY A 581 46.61 5.34 41.54
C GLY A 581 47.11 6.65 42.17
N ALA A 582 47.88 7.43 41.41
CA ALA A 582 48.49 8.66 41.91
C ALA A 582 47.44 9.79 42.06
N PRO A 583 47.37 10.52 43.19
CA PRO A 583 46.34 11.56 43.39
C PRO A 583 46.38 12.71 42.36
N HIS A 584 47.53 12.95 41.72
CA HIS A 584 47.68 13.97 40.68
C HIS A 584 47.28 13.49 39.29
N SER A 585 47.19 12.17 39.05
CA SER A 585 46.77 11.55 37.79
C SER A 585 46.22 10.15 38.09
N PRO A 586 44.98 10.07 38.61
CA PRO A 586 44.40 8.80 39.04
C PRO A 586 44.01 7.90 37.87
N GLU A 587 44.14 6.59 38.03
CA GLU A 587 43.73 5.61 37.01
C GLU A 587 42.23 5.36 37.08
N GLN A 588 41.68 5.39 38.30
CA GLN A 588 40.27 5.10 38.56
C GLN A 588 39.76 5.91 39.74
N ILE A 589 38.50 6.35 39.64
CA ILE A 589 37.80 7.09 40.69
C ILE A 589 36.50 6.36 41.03
N ARG A 590 36.23 6.20 42.32
CA ARG A 590 34.97 5.68 42.83
C ARG A 590 34.24 6.76 43.63
N ILE A 591 33.04 7.13 43.20
CA ILE A 591 32.22 8.15 43.84
C ILE A 591 31.12 7.45 44.64
N ARG A 592 31.17 7.53 45.96
CA ARG A 592 30.18 6.93 46.87
C ARG A 592 29.00 7.87 47.07
N VAL A 593 27.80 7.43 46.69
CA VAL A 593 26.60 8.27 46.75
C VAL A 593 25.70 7.92 47.95
N GLN A 594 26.02 6.84 48.69
CA GLN A 594 25.41 6.47 49.97
C GLN A 594 26.49 6.21 51.04
N HIS A 595 26.10 6.21 52.32
CA HIS A 595 26.97 5.82 53.44
C HIS A 595 27.22 4.29 53.47
N GLU A 596 26.33 3.50 52.89
CA GLU A 596 26.49 2.06 52.67
C GLU A 596 26.97 1.79 51.23
N ASP A 597 27.83 0.80 51.05
CA ASP A 597 28.62 0.51 49.84
C ASP A 597 27.81 0.18 48.55
N ALA A 598 26.48 0.21 48.61
CA ALA A 598 25.59 -0.35 47.60
C ALA A 598 25.42 0.50 46.32
N ALA A 599 25.77 1.79 46.33
CA ALA A 599 25.64 2.66 45.17
C ALA A 599 26.83 3.59 44.97
N ALA A 600 27.78 3.16 44.13
CA ALA A 600 28.95 3.95 43.74
C ALA A 600 29.09 4.00 42.22
N ILE A 601 29.57 5.14 41.71
CA ILE A 601 29.93 5.31 40.29
C ILE A 601 31.42 5.08 40.18
N THR A 602 31.84 4.18 39.31
CA THR A 602 33.25 3.84 39.13
C THR A 602 33.69 4.28 37.74
N LEU A 603 34.59 5.26 37.68
CA LEU A 603 35.06 5.89 36.46
C LEU A 603 36.52 5.49 36.22
N ARG A 604 36.79 4.85 35.08
CA ARG A 604 38.16 4.61 34.61
C ARG A 604 38.60 5.82 33.79
N LEU A 605 39.73 6.40 34.15
CA LEU A 605 40.24 7.59 33.48
C LEU A 605 41.25 7.22 32.41
N GLU A 606 41.23 8.00 31.33
CA GLU A 606 42.17 7.90 30.24
C GLU A 606 43.56 8.38 30.68
N ALA A 607 44.59 7.65 30.27
CA ALA A 607 45.97 8.08 30.45
C ALA A 607 46.37 8.96 29.27
N PHE A 608 46.95 10.12 29.57
CA PHE A 608 47.49 11.02 28.57
C PHE A 608 49.03 10.96 28.57
N GLU A 609 49.64 11.20 27.42
CA GLU A 609 51.09 11.35 27.30
C GLU A 609 51.57 12.69 27.92
N ASP A 610 52.88 12.91 27.97
CA ASP A 610 53.50 14.18 28.39
C ASP A 610 53.16 14.68 29.82
N ASN A 611 52.91 13.76 30.76
CA ASN A 611 52.55 14.05 32.16
C ASN A 611 51.24 14.84 32.35
N ILE A 612 50.36 14.83 31.35
CA ILE A 612 49.03 15.40 31.46
C ILE A 612 48.19 14.54 32.42
N SER A 613 47.47 15.22 33.32
CA SER A 613 46.66 14.57 34.32
C SER A 613 45.41 13.92 33.73
N SER A 614 45.17 12.67 34.12
CA SER A 614 43.95 11.91 33.77
C SER A 614 42.65 12.56 34.28
N TRP A 615 42.73 13.50 35.24
CA TRP A 615 41.58 14.30 35.69
C TRP A 615 40.90 15.06 34.55
N ALA A 616 41.63 15.41 33.49
CA ALA A 616 41.04 16.05 32.31
C ALA A 616 40.07 15.13 31.56
N GLY A 617 40.24 13.81 31.66
CA GLY A 617 39.35 12.79 31.09
C GLY A 617 38.13 12.46 31.96
N LEU A 618 37.99 13.05 33.15
CA LEU A 618 36.92 12.74 34.10
C LEU A 618 35.51 12.85 33.51
N LEU A 619 35.25 13.93 32.77
CA LEU A 619 33.93 14.18 32.21
C LEU A 619 33.59 13.21 31.07
N ARG A 620 34.58 12.84 30.25
CA ARG A 620 34.45 11.81 29.22
C ARG A 620 34.15 10.44 29.84
N ALA A 621 34.89 10.08 30.89
CA ALA A 621 34.66 8.83 31.61
C ALA A 621 33.26 8.79 32.27
N TYR A 622 32.81 9.90 32.85
CA TYR A 622 31.44 10.01 33.37
C TYR A 622 30.40 9.87 32.27
N GLU A 623 30.58 10.54 31.14
CA GLU A 623 29.66 10.49 30.00
C GLU A 623 29.54 9.07 29.43
N GLN A 624 30.65 8.36 29.25
CA GLN A 624 30.65 6.96 28.82
C GLN A 624 29.94 6.07 29.83
N CYS A 625 30.25 6.17 31.12
CA CYS A 625 29.58 5.39 32.15
C CYS A 625 28.07 5.68 32.22
N ALA A 626 27.68 6.95 32.16
CA ALA A 626 26.29 7.35 32.32
C ALA A 626 25.40 7.05 31.10
N LEU A 627 25.96 7.02 29.89
CA LEU A 627 25.21 6.75 28.66
C LEU A 627 25.33 5.31 28.20
N LEU A 628 26.48 4.66 28.38
CA LEU A 628 26.78 3.38 27.73
C LEU A 628 26.60 2.18 28.65
N ASP A 629 26.74 2.34 29.98
CA ASP A 629 26.59 1.23 30.92
C ASP A 629 25.12 0.87 31.18
N GLU A 630 24.83 -0.42 31.24
CA GLU A 630 23.49 -0.95 31.48
C GLU A 630 23.23 -1.14 32.97
N GLY A 631 22.21 -0.45 33.51
CA GLY A 631 21.68 -0.78 34.83
C GLY A 631 20.96 0.35 35.54
N ARG A 632 19.80 0.02 36.13
CA ARG A 632 19.03 0.94 37.00
C ARG A 632 19.85 1.46 38.20
N ILE A 633 20.89 0.72 38.59
CA ILE A 633 21.81 1.09 39.68
C ILE A 633 22.62 2.34 39.31
N ILE A 634 23.14 2.39 38.08
CA ILE A 634 23.97 3.51 37.59
C ILE A 634 23.10 4.75 37.40
N GLU A 635 21.93 4.62 36.78
CA GLU A 635 20.99 5.73 36.62
C GLU A 635 20.59 6.33 37.99
N GLY A 636 20.28 5.47 38.98
CA GLY A 636 20.00 5.90 40.35
C GLY A 636 21.20 6.56 41.03
N ALA A 637 22.42 6.07 40.79
CA ALA A 637 23.64 6.67 41.32
C ALA A 637 23.92 8.05 40.70
N CYS A 638 23.80 8.19 39.39
CA CYS A 638 23.96 9.48 38.69
C CYS A 638 22.91 10.50 39.14
N ARG A 639 21.64 10.09 39.26
CA ARG A 639 20.56 10.96 39.77
C ARG A 639 20.88 11.51 41.16
N ARG A 640 21.39 10.66 42.04
CA ARG A 640 21.79 11.07 43.39
C ARG A 640 23.03 11.95 43.36
N LEU A 641 24.03 11.66 42.52
CA LEU A 641 25.20 12.53 42.34
C LEU A 641 24.76 13.93 41.89
N MET A 642 23.83 14.05 40.94
CA MET A 642 23.27 15.33 40.49
C MET A 642 22.46 16.10 41.56
N SER A 643 22.26 15.50 42.74
CA SER A 643 21.68 16.14 43.93
C SER A 643 22.71 16.44 45.02
N ALA A 644 23.97 16.04 44.84
CA ALA A 644 25.03 16.19 45.84
C ALA A 644 25.33 17.66 46.11
N ARG A 645 25.47 18.00 47.40
CA ARG A 645 25.81 19.34 47.91
C ARG A 645 26.81 19.20 49.07
N PRO A 646 27.59 20.24 49.39
CA PRO A 646 28.42 20.24 50.58
C PRO A 646 27.59 19.99 51.85
N LYS A 647 28.06 19.10 52.73
CA LYS A 647 27.40 18.81 54.00
C LYS A 647 27.38 20.06 54.89
N GLY A 648 26.23 20.28 55.54
CA GLY A 648 26.05 21.42 56.45
C GLY A 648 25.82 22.78 55.77
N LEU A 649 25.58 22.84 54.45
CA LEU A 649 25.42 24.09 53.69
C LEU A 649 24.39 25.08 54.26
N ASP A 650 23.25 24.58 54.73
CA ASP A 650 22.15 25.39 55.31
C ASP A 650 22.39 25.75 56.79
N THR A 651 23.44 25.20 57.41
CA THR A 651 23.80 25.38 58.82
C THR A 651 25.25 25.83 58.93
N THR A 652 26.16 24.96 59.36
CA THR A 652 27.60 25.19 59.39
C THR A 652 28.28 24.24 58.39
N PRO A 653 28.91 24.75 57.32
CA PRO A 653 29.51 23.89 56.30
C PRO A 653 30.70 23.11 56.85
N GLU A 654 30.76 21.81 56.56
CA GLU A 654 31.90 20.96 56.90
C GLU A 654 33.17 21.37 56.13
N ALA A 655 34.34 21.12 56.72
CA ALA A 655 35.63 21.40 56.10
C ALA A 655 35.83 20.55 54.82
N PRO A 656 36.47 21.11 53.78
CA PRO A 656 36.74 20.38 52.55
C PRO A 656 37.72 19.23 52.76
N SER A 657 37.51 18.14 52.03
CA SER A 657 38.48 17.04 51.98
C SER A 657 39.86 17.48 51.45
N THR A 658 40.89 16.74 51.86
CA THR A 658 42.27 16.96 51.39
C THR A 658 42.40 16.80 49.88
N LEU A 659 41.63 15.87 49.30
CA LEU A 659 41.61 15.62 47.87
C LEU A 659 41.09 16.83 47.07
N PHE A 660 40.00 17.44 47.53
CA PHE A 660 39.44 18.64 46.90
C PHE A 660 40.46 19.78 46.88
N LEU A 661 41.11 20.05 48.02
CA LEU A 661 42.11 21.11 48.13
C LEU A 661 43.31 20.86 47.21
N ARG A 662 43.77 19.61 47.11
CA ARG A 662 44.88 19.22 46.25
C ARG A 662 44.54 19.43 44.77
N LEU A 663 43.34 19.04 44.35
CA LEU A 663 42.90 19.22 42.97
C LEU A 663 42.82 20.70 42.58
N VAL A 664 42.24 21.53 43.44
CA VAL A 664 42.02 22.97 43.18
C VAL A 664 43.31 23.79 43.24
N HIS A 665 44.17 23.57 44.24
CA HIS A 665 45.34 24.43 44.48
C HIS A 665 46.65 23.89 43.89
N GLU A 666 46.80 22.58 43.72
CA GLU A 666 48.05 22.00 43.21
C GLU A 666 47.91 21.52 41.77
N VAL A 667 46.90 20.69 41.48
CA VAL A 667 46.80 19.98 40.19
C VAL A 667 46.31 20.92 39.08
N ALA A 668 45.18 21.60 39.26
CA ALA A 668 44.58 22.43 38.21
C ALA A 668 45.52 23.56 37.70
N PRO A 669 46.20 24.35 38.57
CA PRO A 669 47.10 25.40 38.11
C PRO A 669 48.34 24.86 37.38
N ARG A 670 48.93 23.74 37.87
CA ARG A 670 50.09 23.11 37.25
C ARG A 670 49.76 22.55 35.86
N GLN A 671 48.60 21.92 35.72
CA GLN A 671 48.16 21.33 34.46
C GLN A 671 47.83 22.40 33.42
N LEU A 672 47.18 23.50 33.81
CA LEU A 672 46.94 24.62 32.88
C LEU A 672 48.25 25.25 32.38
N ALA A 673 49.25 25.40 33.25
CA ALA A 673 50.57 25.90 32.86
C ALA A 673 51.28 24.94 31.89
N LEU A 674 51.27 23.64 32.19
CA LEU A 674 51.86 22.59 31.35
C LEU A 674 51.22 22.54 29.95
N ILE A 675 49.89 22.59 29.86
CA ILE A 675 49.18 22.54 28.58
C ILE A 675 49.49 23.77 27.72
N ARG A 676 49.63 24.96 28.34
CA ARG A 676 50.05 26.18 27.63
C ARG A 676 51.48 26.03 27.08
N GLU A 677 52.41 25.52 27.89
CA GLU A 677 53.78 25.25 27.47
C GLU A 677 53.83 24.25 26.30
N LEU A 678 53.09 23.15 26.38
CA LEU A 678 53.03 22.13 25.32
C LEU A 678 52.41 22.68 24.03
N ALA A 679 51.37 23.50 24.12
CA ALA A 679 50.75 24.14 22.97
C ALA A 679 51.69 25.12 22.26
N GLU A 680 52.51 25.87 23.01
CA GLU A 680 53.54 26.76 22.49
C GLU A 680 54.71 25.98 21.87
N ARG A 681 55.12 24.87 22.49
CA ARG A 681 56.23 24.03 22.04
C ARG A 681 55.90 23.22 20.78
N PHE A 682 54.64 22.81 20.61
CA PHE A 682 54.19 21.97 19.50
C PHE A 682 52.96 22.53 18.78
N PRO A 683 53.07 23.68 18.07
CA PRO A 683 51.91 24.36 17.48
C PRO A 683 51.19 23.53 16.42
N ALA A 684 51.90 22.68 15.66
CA ALA A 684 51.30 21.79 14.68
C ALA A 684 50.43 20.68 15.31
N ARG A 685 50.70 20.31 16.57
CA ARG A 685 49.93 19.33 17.35
C ARG A 685 48.99 19.99 18.36
N ALA A 686 48.94 21.31 18.46
CA ALA A 686 48.15 22.00 19.48
C ALA A 686 46.63 21.75 19.39
N HIS A 687 46.13 21.24 18.26
CA HIS A 687 44.70 21.00 18.04
C HIS A 687 44.11 19.95 19.00
N TRP A 688 44.84 18.88 19.35
CA TRP A 688 44.34 17.87 20.29
C TRP A 688 44.39 18.34 21.76
N LEU A 689 45.18 19.37 22.06
CA LEU A 689 45.27 19.98 23.39
C LEU A 689 44.11 20.96 23.67
N VAL A 690 43.35 21.38 22.65
CA VAL A 690 42.27 22.37 22.79
C VAL A 690 41.20 21.92 23.81
N PRO A 691 40.68 20.68 23.75
CA PRO A 691 39.65 20.22 24.69
C PRO A 691 40.18 20.12 26.12
N LEU A 692 41.43 19.69 26.30
CA LEU A 692 42.11 19.64 27.61
C LEU A 692 42.31 21.04 28.20
N ARG A 693 42.72 22.00 27.36
CA ARG A 693 42.83 23.41 27.78
C ARG A 693 41.48 23.98 28.17
N ASP A 694 40.45 23.75 27.36
CA ASP A 694 39.10 24.24 27.62
C ASP A 694 38.52 23.68 28.94
N PHE A 695 38.81 22.41 29.26
CA PHE A 695 38.46 21.83 30.56
C PHE A 695 39.05 22.62 31.74
N TRP A 696 40.37 22.83 31.75
CA TRP A 696 41.05 23.50 32.88
C TRP A 696 40.83 25.02 32.93
N GLU A 697 40.67 25.66 31.77
CA GLU A 697 40.55 27.12 31.66
C GLU A 697 39.10 27.61 31.78
N LYS A 698 38.11 26.83 31.30
CA LYS A 698 36.70 27.25 31.24
C LYS A 698 35.80 26.37 32.10
N THR A 699 35.80 25.06 31.88
CA THR A 699 34.83 24.15 32.50
C THR A 699 35.06 24.02 34.01
N PHE A 700 36.31 23.82 34.44
CA PHE A 700 36.68 23.63 35.84
C PHE A 700 36.45 24.89 36.69
N PRO A 701 36.91 26.10 36.29
CA PRO A 701 36.56 27.33 36.99
C PRO A 701 35.04 27.58 36.98
N GLY A 702 34.38 27.36 35.84
CA GLY A 702 32.94 27.51 35.71
C GLY A 702 32.14 26.62 36.68
N ALA A 703 32.59 25.39 36.92
CA ALA A 703 31.97 24.48 37.87
C ALA A 703 32.11 24.93 39.34
N LEU A 704 33.24 25.54 39.71
CA LEU A 704 33.44 26.12 41.05
C LEU A 704 32.54 27.33 41.30
N ASP A 705 32.19 28.05 40.24
CA ASP A 705 31.38 29.27 40.25
C ASP A 705 29.87 29.02 40.04
N LEU A 706 29.46 27.76 39.82
CA LEU A 706 28.06 27.39 39.77
C LEU A 706 27.39 27.56 41.13
N ARG A 707 26.15 28.05 41.11
CA ARG A 707 25.33 28.23 42.30
C ARG A 707 24.72 26.92 42.76
N PHE A 708 24.64 26.71 44.08
CA PHE A 708 23.93 25.56 44.63
C PHE A 708 22.43 25.64 44.29
N PRO A 709 21.86 24.67 43.56
CA PRO A 709 20.45 24.69 43.22
C PRO A 709 19.57 24.59 44.48
N GLY A 710 18.46 25.33 44.56
CA GLY A 710 17.44 25.14 45.59
C GLY A 710 17.86 25.42 47.05
N ALA A 711 18.95 26.15 47.29
CA ALA A 711 19.35 26.56 48.63
C ALA A 711 18.87 28.00 48.91
N SER A 712 17.69 28.13 49.53
CA SER A 712 17.08 29.44 49.80
C SER A 712 17.82 30.27 50.87
N ARG A 713 18.69 29.63 51.66
CA ARG A 713 19.48 30.24 52.75
C ARG A 713 20.93 29.75 52.81
N ALA A 714 21.53 29.40 51.67
CA ALA A 714 22.94 29.00 51.67
C ALA A 714 23.81 30.13 52.24
N SER A 715 24.63 29.82 53.26
CA SER A 715 25.58 30.77 53.86
C SER A 715 26.53 31.38 52.82
N ARG A 716 26.82 30.63 51.74
CA ARG A 716 27.56 31.07 50.54
C ARG A 716 26.98 30.43 49.28
N PRO A 717 26.95 31.15 48.14
CA PRO A 717 26.23 30.69 46.95
C PRO A 717 26.99 29.68 46.08
N THR A 718 28.33 29.56 46.17
CA THR A 718 29.18 28.75 45.27
C THR A 718 30.30 28.00 46.02
N LEU A 719 30.87 26.96 45.40
CA LEU A 719 32.02 26.21 45.96
C LEU A 719 33.25 27.10 46.14
N ARG A 720 33.53 28.00 45.19
CA ARG A 720 34.63 28.97 45.33
C ARG A 720 34.46 29.89 46.53
N ALA A 721 33.24 30.38 46.78
CA ALA A 721 32.96 31.24 47.92
C ALA A 721 33.10 30.50 49.27
N LEU A 722 32.76 29.21 49.31
CA LEU A 722 32.96 28.35 50.48
C LEU A 722 34.45 28.09 50.74
N GLU A 723 35.22 27.76 49.69
CA GLU A 723 36.66 27.51 49.76
C GLU A 723 37.41 28.74 50.30
N GLN A 724 37.16 29.92 49.73
CA GLN A 724 37.78 31.18 50.17
C GLN A 724 37.46 31.51 51.64
N HIS A 725 36.24 31.19 52.10
CA HIS A 725 35.86 31.40 53.50
C HIS A 725 36.63 30.46 54.43
N HIS A 726 36.74 29.18 54.05
CA HIS A 726 37.51 28.19 54.78
C HIS A 726 39.00 28.56 54.84
N ALA A 727 39.58 29.04 53.74
CA ALA A 727 40.97 29.51 53.69
C ALA A 727 41.20 30.69 54.65
N ARG A 728 40.27 31.67 54.71
CA ARG A 728 40.33 32.81 55.63
C ARG A 728 40.22 32.40 57.09
N GLY A 729 39.40 31.40 57.40
CA GLY A 729 39.26 30.82 58.75
C GLY A 729 40.53 30.12 59.26
N ARG A 730 41.37 29.57 58.36
CA ARG A 730 42.69 29.00 58.72
C ARG A 730 43.77 30.06 58.99
N THR A 731 43.68 31.23 58.36
CA THR A 731 44.71 32.30 58.45
C THR A 731 44.55 33.21 59.67
N GLN A 732 43.53 33.02 60.49
CA GLN A 732 43.30 33.82 61.69
C GLN A 732 43.65 32.98 62.94
N PRO A 733 44.90 33.03 63.44
CA PRO A 733 45.20 32.41 64.73
C PRO A 733 44.45 33.18 65.82
N THR A 734 43.78 32.43 66.70
CA THR A 734 43.22 32.89 67.96
C THR A 734 44.23 33.72 68.74
N ALA A 735 44.04 35.04 68.74
CA ALA A 735 44.65 35.94 69.71
C ALA A 735 43.68 36.11 70.88
N ASP A 736 44.20 35.81 72.07
CA ASP A 736 43.76 36.22 73.41
C ASP A 736 42.41 35.72 73.94
N ALA A 737 42.48 34.63 74.72
CA ALA A 737 41.62 34.45 75.88
C ALA A 737 42.39 34.95 77.12
N PRO A 738 41.93 35.98 77.86
CA PRO A 738 42.53 36.34 79.13
C PRO A 738 42.07 35.32 80.19
N THR A 739 43.04 34.71 80.85
CA THR A 739 42.88 33.98 82.11
C THR A 739 42.36 34.93 83.19
N SER A 740 41.08 34.84 83.55
CA SER A 740 40.56 35.40 84.80
C SER A 740 40.78 34.40 85.94
N ASP A 741 41.83 34.70 86.70
CA ASP A 741 42.18 34.15 88.00
C ASP A 741 41.10 34.53 89.02
N HIS A 742 40.35 33.55 89.53
CA HIS A 742 39.47 33.72 90.68
C HIS A 742 40.19 33.22 91.93
N ARG A 743 40.83 34.14 92.66
CA ARG A 743 41.09 34.02 94.09
C ARG A 743 39.85 34.43 94.87
N GLY A 744 39.49 33.63 95.87
CA GLY A 744 38.32 33.83 96.71
C GLY A 744 38.47 34.94 97.75
N THR A 745 37.32 35.48 98.15
CA THR A 745 36.73 35.44 99.51
C THR A 745 35.30 35.92 99.41
#